data_AF-A0A1M5KMA3-F1
#
_entry.id   AF-A0A1M5KMA3-F1
#
_cell.length_a   1.000
_cell.length_b   1.000
_cell.length_c   1.000
_cell.angle_alpha   90.00
_cell.angle_beta   90.00
_cell.angle_gamma   90.00
#
_symmetry.space_group_name_H-M   'P 1'
#
loop_
_entity.id
_entity.type
_entity.pdbx_description
1 polymer ?
#
loop_
_entity_poly.entity_id
_entity_poly.type
_entity_poly.pdbx_seq_one_letter_code
_entity_poly.pdbx_strand_id
1 'polypeptide(L)'
;MKLDRFKRISLTAMMFGLAGVVSSFAVVEDNQRELDIVVRDFDVGHPDFENFQEEAYYSIFSGKDDAKPSSWLATYSTDPTWTGRRSNYGKYGCGNTQTPDYGLPVGTEGYPKANADGSVMTKSGAVSTVPDYITAISRVTNQGYAWYGEFKDCSYDAKLNPLSLKTMRGLVSELCSDASSTWAANMADSKKECTAGKVCKGHSWSQIVYVTPGLVERNLQFVQDPNDPNGGLDMYSPIISAKREGCDNQYFSQWYADVDNVNLRTNTTLILDQDPSDPKYFEIDKNWNNGGYFPLDSISDDGEFTWLGPKPQYPNQYGAQSLSIFCPPYEYRYAKDQTDFKGSNTAELCNAWKRNGGPKVGAAAYQAAATSEIGLRHLRNYGFTMMGYAAFKYKKGAGEVFEFTGDDDMWIYVDGVLVVDLGGTHLAAAGKADMDYLSGQKFGVAGLGGFAHGCWPGDPLEQADSCSIKLDADGTWKDGSWHHIHFFYADRQTDGSNLRIRSSLSELAPSRYGQPSVSKSVVTTDSTGKQTVSVTLNTTLDESSLINIRNAAATGTAPVLLVMRTVYDSTGASSTKVYGYYITSISDGINLGPSGIQYDMEGILVDADGNVMTSGISGNDKIAFNFRDPENEIANDEELKAAYVSTVGLDAWNQMISWTKKMDAAGFDIKSSSGKKVIGFPDTPSDWSVTQFVGNPNVETFVLDKNIDRPEFDKQAAVLTEVAKNNSGELPADFTADLIITSIPTSAGNGNPLVLSNEDKSSFSKAGANGTVGAGSVAYVGGKASASSMCFSDESGVESCTSISYPVSGPFRLNVRVFDHMGHFVSQYQKRMSADEIHKALGGETAKLGACGEEYPLYGSTGLGWMTIKMYPVSQSGRMIATGPYIYQVTFIQEDYKYCVKGGDADEAGQIKTNTYKRTSDTYRFGYRRHKNK
;
A
#
# COMPACT_ATOMS: atom_id res chain seq x y z
N MET A 1 -17.24 5.52 28.55
CA MET A 1 -17.20 4.60 27.41
C MET A 1 -18.58 4.59 26.77
N LYS A 2 -18.86 5.60 25.94
CA LYS A 2 -20.08 5.73 25.14
C LYS A 2 -19.62 6.08 23.73
N LEU A 3 -20.04 5.25 22.78
CA LEU A 3 -19.88 5.50 21.35
C LEU A 3 -20.73 6.72 20.97
N ASP A 4 -20.09 7.74 20.43
CA ASP A 4 -20.74 8.73 19.57
C ASP A 4 -19.92 8.78 18.27
N ARG A 5 -20.49 8.22 17.20
CA ARG A 5 -20.07 8.44 15.82
C ARG A 5 -21.28 9.04 15.09
N PHE A 6 -21.31 10.35 14.95
CA PHE A 6 -22.16 11.03 13.98
C PHE A 6 -21.24 11.54 12.87
N LYS A 7 -21.43 10.99 11.66
CA LYS A 7 -20.63 11.23 10.44
C LYS A 7 -21.31 12.26 9.54
N ARG A 8 -20.48 13.08 8.88
CA ARG A 8 -20.69 13.94 7.68
C ARG A 8 -22.13 14.03 7.15
N ILE A 9 -22.80 15.16 7.39
CA ILE A 9 -23.89 15.63 6.53
C ILE A 9 -23.29 16.73 5.66
N SER A 10 -22.98 16.44 4.40
CA SER A 10 -22.81 17.49 3.40
C SER A 10 -24.16 17.75 2.76
N LEU A 11 -24.62 19.00 2.85
CA LEU A 11 -25.89 19.47 2.30
C LEU A 11 -25.90 19.23 0.79
N THR A 12 -26.68 18.26 0.34
CA THR A 12 -27.02 18.12 -1.08
C THR A 12 -27.82 19.36 -1.48
N ALA A 13 -27.31 20.12 -2.44
CA ALA A 13 -28.15 21.02 -3.20
C ALA A 13 -29.16 20.17 -3.99
N MET A 14 -30.36 20.02 -3.44
CA MET A 14 -31.56 19.77 -4.23
C MET A 14 -31.71 20.94 -5.22
N MET A 15 -31.28 20.78 -6.46
CA MET A 15 -31.94 21.35 -7.64
C MET A 15 -31.52 20.58 -8.91
N PHE A 16 -32.52 19.90 -9.48
CA PHE A 16 -32.72 19.58 -10.89
C PHE A 16 -31.53 19.67 -11.86
N GLY A 17 -31.21 18.51 -12.42
CA GLY A 17 -30.90 18.30 -13.84
C GLY A 17 -30.06 19.38 -14.53
N LEU A 18 -28.75 19.18 -14.53
CA LEU A 18 -27.87 19.74 -15.55
C LEU A 18 -26.69 18.79 -15.74
N ALA A 19 -26.59 18.29 -16.97
CA ALA A 19 -25.54 17.43 -17.47
C ALA A 19 -24.15 18.00 -17.17
N GLY A 20 -23.23 17.13 -16.76
CA GLY A 20 -21.82 17.45 -16.66
C GLY A 20 -21.07 16.19 -16.26
N VAL A 21 -20.17 15.76 -17.14
CA VAL A 21 -19.17 14.73 -16.87
C VAL A 21 -18.35 15.16 -15.65
N VAL A 22 -18.75 14.73 -14.45
CA VAL A 22 -17.86 14.81 -13.30
C VAL A 22 -17.00 13.57 -13.36
N SER A 23 -15.87 13.72 -14.04
CA SER A 23 -14.75 12.82 -13.81
C SER A 23 -14.35 13.01 -12.35
N SER A 24 -14.72 12.07 -11.49
CA SER A 24 -14.39 12.11 -10.06
C SER A 24 -12.89 11.90 -9.89
N PHE A 25 -12.18 13.03 -9.93
CA PHE A 25 -10.77 13.16 -9.59
C PHE A 25 -10.69 13.72 -8.18
N ALA A 26 -10.70 12.85 -7.16
CA ALA A 26 -10.58 13.27 -5.76
C ALA A 26 -9.85 12.21 -4.90
N VAL A 27 -9.23 12.65 -3.79
CA VAL A 27 -8.99 11.93 -2.53
C VAL A 27 -10.16 10.97 -2.35
N VAL A 28 -9.90 9.73 -1.94
CA VAL A 28 -10.96 8.86 -1.46
C VAL A 28 -11.63 9.56 -0.29
N GLU A 29 -12.76 10.22 -0.55
CA GLU A 29 -13.57 10.83 0.49
C GLU A 29 -13.87 9.74 1.56
N ASP A 30 -14.13 10.12 2.81
CA ASP A 30 -14.39 9.17 3.90
C ASP A 30 -15.60 8.23 3.60
N ASN A 31 -16.40 8.62 2.60
CA ASN A 31 -17.53 7.92 1.98
C ASN A 31 -17.15 7.16 0.68
N GLN A 32 -15.89 6.93 0.35
CA GLN A 32 -15.46 6.18 -0.84
C GLN A 32 -14.43 5.11 -0.50
N ARG A 33 -14.25 4.12 -1.38
CA ARG A 33 -13.15 3.15 -1.33
C ARG A 33 -12.58 2.97 -2.74
N GLU A 34 -11.26 2.91 -2.86
CA GLU A 34 -10.56 2.65 -4.12
C GLU A 34 -10.06 1.20 -4.19
N LEU A 35 -10.27 0.56 -5.33
CA LEU A 35 -9.68 -0.71 -5.70
C LEU A 35 -8.72 -0.48 -6.87
N ASP A 36 -7.52 -1.04 -6.83
CA ASP A 36 -6.59 -1.00 -7.97
C ASP A 36 -7.15 -1.88 -9.08
N ILE A 37 -7.23 -1.39 -10.32
CA ILE A 37 -7.67 -2.17 -11.48
C ILE A 37 -6.72 -2.06 -12.67
N VAL A 38 -6.60 -3.15 -13.41
CA VAL A 38 -5.89 -3.26 -14.68
C VAL A 38 -6.90 -3.72 -15.73
N VAL A 39 -7.21 -2.82 -16.66
CA VAL A 39 -8.13 -3.07 -17.77
C VAL A 39 -7.32 -3.39 -19.03
N ARG A 40 -7.73 -4.43 -19.77
CA ARG A 40 -7.18 -4.75 -21.08
C ARG A 40 -8.29 -4.69 -22.11
N ASP A 41 -8.11 -3.81 -23.08
CA ASP A 41 -9.02 -3.65 -24.20
C ASP A 41 -8.61 -4.57 -25.36
N PHE A 42 -9.58 -5.22 -25.99
CA PHE A 42 -9.41 -6.14 -27.10
C PHE A 42 -10.08 -5.59 -28.37
N ASP A 43 -9.48 -5.89 -29.53
CA ASP A 43 -10.17 -5.69 -30.79
C ASP A 43 -11.43 -6.57 -30.82
N VAL A 44 -12.53 -6.02 -31.32
CA VAL A 44 -13.82 -6.71 -31.33
C VAL A 44 -13.72 -8.06 -32.06
N GLY A 45 -12.90 -8.17 -33.12
CA GLY A 45 -12.71 -9.40 -33.87
C GLY A 45 -12.00 -10.54 -33.11
N HIS A 46 -11.58 -10.32 -31.86
CA HIS A 46 -10.98 -11.35 -31.03
C HIS A 46 -11.95 -12.54 -30.82
N PRO A 47 -11.58 -13.79 -31.13
CA PRO A 47 -12.52 -14.92 -31.17
C PRO A 47 -13.30 -15.19 -29.88
N ASP A 48 -12.75 -14.83 -28.73
CA ASP A 48 -13.33 -15.09 -27.40
C ASP A 48 -14.31 -14.00 -26.92
N PHE A 49 -14.32 -12.79 -27.51
CA PHE A 49 -15.07 -11.59 -27.04
C PHE A 49 -16.27 -11.21 -27.92
N GLU A 50 -16.69 -12.12 -28.80
CA GLU A 50 -17.76 -11.87 -29.76
C GLU A 50 -18.64 -13.10 -30.03
N ASN A 51 -18.48 -14.14 -29.22
CA ASN A 51 -19.05 -15.44 -29.50
C ASN A 51 -20.40 -15.66 -28.80
N PHE A 52 -21.48 -15.36 -29.52
CA PHE A 52 -22.86 -15.61 -29.12
C PHE A 52 -23.21 -17.11 -29.06
N GLN A 53 -22.47 -17.93 -28.29
CA GLN A 53 -22.68 -19.38 -28.23
C GLN A 53 -24.03 -19.78 -27.65
N GLU A 54 -24.59 -19.00 -26.73
CA GLU A 54 -25.98 -19.20 -26.25
C GLU A 54 -26.97 -19.23 -27.42
N GLU A 55 -26.80 -18.27 -28.31
CA GLU A 55 -27.66 -18.04 -29.45
C GLU A 55 -27.32 -18.99 -30.59
N ALA A 56 -26.06 -19.38 -30.70
CA ALA A 56 -25.65 -20.44 -31.60
C ALA A 56 -26.36 -21.76 -31.28
N TYR A 57 -26.48 -22.13 -29.99
CA TYR A 57 -27.24 -23.30 -29.55
C TYR A 57 -28.71 -23.20 -29.97
N TYR A 58 -29.36 -22.06 -29.69
CA TYR A 58 -30.76 -21.87 -30.06
C TYR A 58 -30.98 -21.93 -31.58
N SER A 59 -30.10 -21.31 -32.37
CA SER A 59 -30.10 -21.39 -33.83
C SER A 59 -29.96 -22.82 -34.35
N ILE A 60 -29.16 -23.68 -33.71
CA ILE A 60 -28.97 -25.08 -34.16
C ILE A 60 -30.14 -25.98 -33.75
N PHE A 61 -30.60 -25.88 -32.50
CA PHE A 61 -31.44 -26.91 -31.88
C PHE A 61 -32.92 -26.52 -31.71
N SER A 62 -33.31 -25.25 -31.91
CA SER A 62 -34.71 -24.81 -31.74
C SER A 62 -35.65 -25.16 -32.91
N GLY A 63 -35.11 -25.63 -34.03
CA GLY A 63 -35.88 -26.14 -35.18
C GLY A 63 -36.63 -25.08 -36.01
N LYS A 64 -36.24 -23.81 -35.97
CA LYS A 64 -36.85 -22.72 -36.76
C LYS A 64 -35.89 -22.12 -37.81
N ASP A 65 -36.37 -21.21 -38.67
CA ASP A 65 -35.73 -20.75 -39.92
C ASP A 65 -34.34 -20.06 -39.76
N ASP A 66 -34.00 -19.62 -38.55
CA ASP A 66 -32.72 -19.06 -38.10
C ASP A 66 -31.55 -20.08 -38.09
N ALA A 67 -31.83 -21.35 -38.36
CA ALA A 67 -30.84 -22.43 -38.50
C ALA A 67 -30.09 -22.43 -39.84
N LYS A 68 -30.57 -21.71 -40.87
CA LYS A 68 -30.05 -21.79 -42.24
C LYS A 68 -28.82 -20.89 -42.45
N PRO A 69 -27.67 -21.42 -42.90
CA PRO A 69 -26.46 -20.62 -43.18
C PRO A 69 -26.67 -19.43 -44.13
N SER A 70 -27.68 -19.48 -45.01
CA SER A 70 -28.03 -18.40 -45.93
C SER A 70 -28.64 -17.16 -45.26
N SER A 71 -29.06 -17.26 -43.99
CA SER A 71 -29.61 -16.16 -43.20
C SER A 71 -28.53 -15.40 -42.40
N TRP A 72 -27.27 -15.79 -42.55
CA TRP A 72 -26.16 -15.30 -41.74
C TRP A 72 -25.37 -14.21 -42.46
N LEU A 73 -24.76 -13.32 -41.69
CA LEU A 73 -23.72 -12.43 -42.19
C LEU A 73 -22.57 -13.22 -42.82
N ALA A 74 -22.08 -12.76 -43.96
CA ALA A 74 -20.98 -13.39 -44.69
C ALA A 74 -19.72 -13.55 -43.81
N THR A 75 -19.42 -12.55 -42.98
CA THR A 75 -18.31 -12.55 -42.02
C THR A 75 -18.34 -13.71 -41.02
N TYR A 76 -19.51 -14.29 -40.74
CA TYR A 76 -19.67 -15.43 -39.83
C TYR A 76 -19.83 -16.76 -40.57
N SER A 77 -20.55 -16.78 -41.71
CA SER A 77 -20.77 -18.01 -42.47
C SER A 77 -19.52 -18.54 -43.16
N THR A 78 -18.52 -17.69 -43.43
CA THR A 78 -17.23 -18.10 -44.01
C THR A 78 -16.11 -18.23 -42.97
N ASP A 79 -16.35 -17.92 -41.70
CA ASP A 79 -15.33 -17.99 -40.65
C ASP A 79 -15.20 -19.42 -40.10
N PRO A 80 -14.04 -20.08 -40.29
CA PRO A 80 -13.85 -21.47 -39.86
C PRO A 80 -13.78 -21.62 -38.33
N THR A 81 -13.27 -20.61 -37.61
CA THR A 81 -13.19 -20.61 -36.15
C THR A 81 -14.59 -20.54 -35.56
N TRP A 82 -15.40 -19.60 -36.05
CA TRP A 82 -16.79 -19.44 -35.63
C TRP A 82 -17.62 -20.69 -35.91
N THR A 83 -17.61 -21.15 -37.16
CA THR A 83 -18.40 -22.31 -37.59
C THR A 83 -17.97 -23.58 -36.86
N GLY A 84 -16.68 -23.72 -36.54
CA GLY A 84 -16.15 -24.79 -35.70
C GLY A 84 -16.68 -24.76 -34.26
N ARG A 85 -16.59 -23.59 -33.60
CA ARG A 85 -17.05 -23.43 -32.20
C ARG A 85 -18.55 -23.66 -32.07
N ARG A 86 -19.36 -23.00 -32.91
CA ARG A 86 -20.81 -23.18 -33.00
C ARG A 86 -21.22 -24.64 -33.16
N SER A 87 -20.52 -25.39 -34.03
CA SER A 87 -20.87 -26.78 -34.32
C SER A 87 -20.39 -27.77 -33.25
N ASN A 88 -19.53 -27.34 -32.32
CA ASN A 88 -18.97 -28.16 -31.25
C ASN A 88 -19.39 -27.64 -29.86
N TYR A 89 -20.71 -27.57 -29.67
CA TYR A 89 -21.30 -27.05 -28.45
C TYR A 89 -20.90 -27.82 -27.18
N GLY A 90 -20.65 -29.13 -27.26
CA GLY A 90 -20.18 -29.90 -26.11
C GLY A 90 -18.81 -29.48 -25.57
N LYS A 91 -18.01 -28.78 -26.38
CA LYS A 91 -16.70 -28.24 -25.99
C LYS A 91 -16.74 -26.73 -25.70
N TYR A 92 -17.43 -25.96 -26.54
CA TYR A 92 -17.43 -24.49 -26.49
C TYR A 92 -18.67 -23.87 -25.85
N GLY A 93 -19.68 -24.69 -25.52
CA GLY A 93 -20.91 -24.23 -24.89
C GLY A 93 -20.70 -23.67 -23.48
N CYS A 94 -21.49 -22.66 -23.16
CA CYS A 94 -21.60 -22.05 -21.84
C CYS A 94 -22.82 -22.60 -21.12
N GLY A 95 -22.72 -22.82 -19.81
CA GLY A 95 -23.86 -23.17 -18.98
C GLY A 95 -24.73 -21.95 -18.67
N ASN A 96 -25.93 -21.90 -19.26
CA ASN A 96 -26.93 -20.85 -19.04
C ASN A 96 -28.35 -21.45 -19.01
N THR A 97 -29.40 -20.62 -18.96
CA THR A 97 -30.80 -21.11 -18.91
C THR A 97 -31.17 -22.00 -20.09
N GLN A 98 -30.60 -21.76 -21.27
CA GLN A 98 -30.92 -22.54 -22.46
C GLN A 98 -30.21 -23.89 -22.48
N THR A 99 -29.12 -24.00 -21.72
CA THR A 99 -28.22 -25.14 -21.69
C THR A 99 -27.85 -25.54 -20.25
N PRO A 100 -28.87 -25.74 -19.38
CA PRO A 100 -28.68 -25.89 -17.94
C PRO A 100 -27.92 -27.17 -17.57
N ASP A 101 -27.79 -28.12 -18.51
CA ASP A 101 -27.01 -29.34 -18.30
C ASP A 101 -25.51 -29.06 -18.16
N TYR A 102 -25.02 -27.95 -18.73
CA TYR A 102 -23.64 -27.47 -18.62
C TYR A 102 -23.47 -26.39 -17.55
N GLY A 103 -24.57 -25.95 -16.94
CA GLY A 103 -24.58 -24.89 -15.93
C GLY A 103 -24.68 -25.43 -14.51
N LEU A 104 -24.10 -24.69 -13.57
CA LEU A 104 -24.31 -24.86 -12.13
C LEU A 104 -25.23 -23.72 -11.67
N PRO A 105 -26.41 -24.02 -11.09
CA PRO A 105 -27.30 -22.96 -10.63
C PRO A 105 -26.68 -22.17 -9.48
N VAL A 106 -26.93 -20.87 -9.43
CA VAL A 106 -26.55 -20.00 -8.32
C VAL A 106 -27.70 -19.92 -7.33
N GLY A 107 -27.39 -19.89 -6.04
CA GLY A 107 -28.38 -19.73 -5.00
C GLY A 107 -28.58 -18.29 -4.54
N THR A 108 -29.64 -18.03 -3.79
CA THR A 108 -30.05 -16.68 -3.40
C THR A 108 -29.03 -15.92 -2.54
N GLU A 109 -28.09 -16.62 -1.91
CA GLU A 109 -27.03 -16.00 -1.07
C GLU A 109 -25.71 -15.78 -1.84
N GLY A 110 -25.69 -16.02 -3.15
CA GLY A 110 -24.49 -15.84 -3.99
C GLY A 110 -23.46 -16.97 -3.90
N TYR A 111 -23.86 -18.15 -3.42
CA TYR A 111 -23.06 -19.37 -3.47
C TYR A 111 -23.65 -20.36 -4.49
N PRO A 112 -22.85 -21.30 -5.02
CA PRO A 112 -23.40 -22.37 -5.87
C PRO A 112 -24.56 -23.09 -5.19
N LYS A 113 -25.62 -23.43 -5.94
CA LYS A 113 -26.75 -24.20 -5.43
C LYS A 113 -26.47 -25.69 -5.63
N ALA A 114 -26.41 -26.45 -4.53
CA ALA A 114 -26.28 -27.90 -4.59
C ALA A 114 -27.48 -28.54 -5.31
N ASN A 115 -27.20 -29.59 -6.09
CA ASN A 115 -28.19 -30.46 -6.69
C ASN A 115 -29.04 -31.15 -5.62
N ALA A 116 -30.16 -31.74 -6.03
CA ALA A 116 -31.07 -32.46 -5.12
C ALA A 116 -30.39 -33.64 -4.39
N ASP A 117 -29.33 -34.20 -4.95
CA ASP A 117 -28.50 -35.26 -4.35
C ASP A 117 -27.35 -34.73 -3.46
N GLY A 118 -27.25 -33.40 -3.29
CA GLY A 118 -26.20 -32.74 -2.52
C GLY A 118 -24.88 -32.53 -3.28
N SER A 119 -24.76 -32.97 -4.54
CA SER A 119 -23.59 -32.70 -5.37
C SER A 119 -23.53 -31.23 -5.82
N VAL A 120 -22.32 -30.69 -6.01
CA VAL A 120 -22.08 -29.33 -6.54
C VAL A 120 -21.35 -29.50 -7.87
N MET A 121 -22.07 -29.99 -8.87
CA MET A 121 -21.56 -30.28 -10.20
C MET A 121 -22.65 -30.11 -11.25
N THR A 122 -22.27 -29.84 -12.49
CA THR A 122 -23.20 -29.79 -13.62
C THR A 122 -23.67 -31.21 -13.97
N LYS A 123 -24.79 -31.34 -14.68
CA LYS A 123 -25.24 -32.65 -15.19
C LYS A 123 -24.28 -33.23 -16.23
N SER A 124 -23.56 -32.37 -16.96
CA SER A 124 -22.49 -32.77 -17.88
C SER A 124 -21.21 -33.22 -17.16
N GLY A 125 -21.14 -33.08 -15.83
CA GLY A 125 -20.04 -33.57 -14.99
C GLY A 125 -18.95 -32.56 -14.66
N ALA A 126 -19.11 -31.29 -15.03
CA ALA A 126 -18.17 -30.23 -14.67
C ALA A 126 -18.32 -29.84 -13.19
N VAL A 127 -17.20 -29.56 -12.54
CA VAL A 127 -17.13 -29.23 -11.10
C VAL A 127 -16.43 -27.88 -10.96
N SER A 128 -16.91 -27.06 -10.02
CA SER A 128 -16.24 -25.80 -9.69
C SER A 128 -14.85 -26.05 -9.11
N THR A 129 -13.93 -25.11 -9.31
CA THR A 129 -12.56 -25.17 -8.78
C THR A 129 -12.41 -24.57 -7.39
N VAL A 130 -13.46 -23.91 -6.91
CA VAL A 130 -13.60 -23.43 -5.54
C VAL A 130 -13.34 -24.60 -4.56
N PRO A 131 -12.57 -24.38 -3.47
CA PRO A 131 -12.29 -25.42 -2.50
C PRO A 131 -13.54 -26.09 -1.92
N ASP A 132 -13.44 -27.39 -1.61
CA ASP A 132 -14.56 -28.19 -1.08
C ASP A 132 -15.17 -27.59 0.19
N TYR A 133 -14.34 -27.00 1.06
CA TYR A 133 -14.83 -26.35 2.27
C TYR A 133 -15.62 -25.08 1.97
N ILE A 134 -15.38 -24.36 0.88
CA ILE A 134 -16.19 -23.21 0.47
C ILE A 134 -17.50 -23.71 -0.17
N THR A 135 -17.43 -24.71 -1.05
CA THR A 135 -18.66 -25.27 -1.65
C THR A 135 -19.56 -25.94 -0.62
N ALA A 136 -19.05 -26.35 0.55
CA ALA A 136 -19.84 -26.86 1.66
C ALA A 136 -20.90 -25.86 2.16
N ILE A 137 -20.68 -24.54 2.02
CA ILE A 137 -21.64 -23.48 2.38
C ILE A 137 -22.99 -23.74 1.73
N SER A 138 -22.96 -24.12 0.44
CA SER A 138 -24.17 -24.41 -0.35
C SER A 138 -25.08 -25.47 0.28
N ARG A 139 -24.50 -26.40 1.04
CA ARG A 139 -25.22 -27.49 1.70
C ARG A 139 -25.78 -27.06 3.05
N VAL A 140 -25.11 -26.16 3.75
CA VAL A 140 -25.53 -25.70 5.07
C VAL A 140 -26.61 -24.62 5.00
N THR A 141 -26.56 -23.74 3.99
CA THR A 141 -27.51 -22.63 3.87
C THR A 141 -28.88 -23.05 3.34
N ASN A 142 -28.99 -24.20 2.67
CA ASN A 142 -30.23 -24.70 2.03
C ASN A 142 -30.98 -23.61 1.23
N GLN A 143 -30.21 -22.78 0.52
CA GLN A 143 -30.69 -21.62 -0.23
C GLN A 143 -31.59 -22.00 -1.42
N GLY A 144 -32.47 -21.07 -1.81
CA GLY A 144 -33.27 -21.17 -3.02
C GLY A 144 -32.46 -20.93 -4.30
N TYR A 145 -33.13 -20.89 -5.46
CA TYR A 145 -32.50 -20.47 -6.72
C TYR A 145 -32.40 -18.95 -6.80
N ALA A 146 -31.27 -18.44 -7.29
CA ALA A 146 -31.19 -17.07 -7.77
C ALA A 146 -31.96 -16.98 -9.10
N TRP A 147 -32.86 -15.99 -9.18
CA TRP A 147 -33.64 -15.71 -10.38
C TRP A 147 -33.33 -14.32 -10.89
N TYR A 148 -33.05 -14.19 -12.18
CA TYR A 148 -32.88 -12.91 -12.86
C TYR A 148 -33.99 -12.75 -13.90
N GLY A 149 -34.49 -11.54 -14.08
CA GLY A 149 -35.63 -11.32 -14.95
C GLY A 149 -35.87 -9.87 -15.35
N GLU A 150 -36.94 -9.68 -16.10
CA GLU A 150 -37.49 -8.37 -16.46
C GLU A 150 -38.85 -8.18 -15.80
N PHE A 151 -39.06 -6.97 -15.30
CA PHE A 151 -40.25 -6.59 -14.55
C PHE A 151 -40.78 -5.26 -15.08
N LYS A 152 -42.07 -5.05 -14.89
CA LYS A 152 -42.81 -3.87 -15.38
C LYS A 152 -43.59 -3.22 -14.25
N ASP A 153 -44.22 -2.09 -14.57
CA ASP A 153 -44.96 -1.27 -13.61
C ASP A 153 -44.07 -0.86 -12.43
N CYS A 154 -42.80 -0.59 -12.71
CA CYS A 154 -41.82 -0.19 -11.70
C CYS A 154 -42.02 1.28 -11.32
N SER A 155 -41.93 1.55 -10.01
CA SER A 155 -42.00 2.90 -9.45
C SER A 155 -40.61 3.44 -9.13
N TYR A 156 -40.52 4.75 -8.93
CA TYR A 156 -39.32 5.39 -8.38
C TYR A 156 -38.89 4.70 -7.08
N ASP A 157 -37.60 4.42 -6.98
CA ASP A 157 -36.94 3.98 -5.76
C ASP A 157 -35.59 4.71 -5.72
N ALA A 158 -35.27 5.37 -4.61
CA ALA A 158 -34.08 6.21 -4.53
C ALA A 158 -32.77 5.43 -4.76
N LYS A 159 -32.77 4.12 -4.49
CA LYS A 159 -31.60 3.26 -4.63
C LYS A 159 -31.66 2.42 -5.91
N LEU A 160 -32.73 1.65 -6.07
CA LEU A 160 -32.83 0.64 -7.12
C LEU A 160 -33.35 1.21 -8.44
N ASN A 161 -34.20 2.26 -8.40
CA ASN A 161 -34.80 2.86 -9.60
C ASN A 161 -34.84 4.41 -9.54
N PRO A 162 -33.68 5.07 -9.40
CA PRO A 162 -33.64 6.53 -9.26
C PRO A 162 -34.14 7.24 -10.53
N LEU A 163 -34.09 6.57 -11.68
CA LEU A 163 -34.52 7.08 -12.98
C LEU A 163 -36.03 6.87 -13.25
N SER A 164 -36.77 6.30 -12.30
CA SER A 164 -38.22 6.03 -12.45
C SER A 164 -38.58 5.21 -13.71
N LEU A 165 -37.71 4.29 -14.12
CA LEU A 165 -37.93 3.42 -15.26
C LEU A 165 -39.20 2.59 -15.05
N LYS A 166 -39.95 2.37 -16.13
CA LYS A 166 -41.18 1.56 -16.11
C LYS A 166 -40.93 0.07 -16.27
N THR A 167 -39.82 -0.27 -16.89
CA THR A 167 -39.32 -1.64 -17.08
C THR A 167 -37.92 -1.70 -16.53
N MET A 168 -37.64 -2.73 -15.73
CA MET A 168 -36.32 -2.94 -15.12
C MET A 168 -35.90 -4.39 -15.24
N ARG A 169 -34.59 -4.62 -15.29
CA ARG A 169 -33.99 -5.96 -15.20
C ARG A 169 -33.15 -6.10 -13.94
N GLY A 170 -33.17 -7.27 -13.33
CA GLY A 170 -32.46 -7.50 -12.07
C GLY A 170 -32.80 -8.83 -11.41
N LEU A 171 -32.21 -9.04 -10.23
CA LEU A 171 -32.56 -10.17 -9.37
C LEU A 171 -34.02 -10.04 -8.90
N VAL A 172 -34.79 -11.13 -9.01
CA VAL A 172 -36.19 -11.17 -8.58
C VAL A 172 -36.32 -10.79 -7.10
N SER A 173 -35.41 -11.28 -6.26
CA SER A 173 -35.40 -11.00 -4.82
C SER A 173 -35.31 -9.51 -4.50
N GLU A 174 -34.66 -8.72 -5.35
CA GLU A 174 -34.51 -7.28 -5.17
C GLU A 174 -35.70 -6.50 -5.76
N LEU A 175 -36.03 -6.77 -7.02
CA LEU A 175 -36.97 -5.92 -7.77
C LEU A 175 -38.44 -6.33 -7.65
N CYS A 176 -38.73 -7.61 -7.41
CA CYS A 176 -40.08 -8.16 -7.61
C CYS A 176 -40.62 -8.99 -6.44
N SER A 177 -39.91 -9.98 -5.89
CA SER A 177 -40.53 -10.94 -4.96
C SER A 177 -39.59 -11.53 -3.91
N ASP A 178 -39.93 -11.34 -2.63
CA ASP A 178 -39.22 -11.94 -1.49
C ASP A 178 -39.43 -13.47 -1.40
N ALA A 179 -40.51 -13.98 -2.00
CA ALA A 179 -40.83 -15.40 -2.01
C ALA A 179 -40.03 -16.20 -3.06
N SER A 180 -39.20 -15.55 -3.87
CA SER A 180 -38.50 -16.16 -5.01
C SER A 180 -37.57 -17.31 -4.63
N SER A 181 -37.04 -17.31 -3.40
CA SER A 181 -36.24 -18.41 -2.85
C SER A 181 -37.01 -19.73 -2.73
N THR A 182 -38.34 -19.69 -2.66
CA THR A 182 -39.20 -20.87 -2.51
C THR A 182 -39.79 -21.36 -3.84
N TRP A 183 -39.52 -20.66 -4.95
CA TRP A 183 -40.04 -21.03 -6.25
C TRP A 183 -39.42 -22.34 -6.75
N ALA A 184 -40.28 -23.25 -7.21
CA ALA A 184 -39.84 -24.47 -7.86
C ALA A 184 -39.13 -24.16 -9.18
N ALA A 185 -38.09 -24.94 -9.52
CA ALA A 185 -37.28 -24.68 -10.71
C ALA A 185 -38.07 -24.64 -12.04
N ASN A 186 -39.18 -25.37 -12.11
CA ASN A 186 -40.06 -25.45 -13.28
C ASN A 186 -41.34 -24.57 -13.15
N MET A 187 -41.35 -23.61 -12.23
CA MET A 187 -42.49 -22.71 -12.07
C MET A 187 -42.68 -21.85 -13.33
N ALA A 188 -43.89 -21.87 -13.90
CA ALA A 188 -44.24 -21.05 -15.05
C ALA A 188 -44.31 -19.56 -14.67
N ASP A 189 -43.89 -18.68 -15.58
CA ASP A 189 -43.88 -17.22 -15.36
C ASP A 189 -45.26 -16.65 -15.00
N SER A 190 -46.35 -17.22 -15.53
CA SER A 190 -47.72 -16.83 -15.17
C SER A 190 -48.11 -17.07 -13.70
N LYS A 191 -47.28 -17.79 -12.94
CA LYS A 191 -47.44 -18.04 -11.50
C LYS A 191 -46.45 -17.26 -10.64
N LYS A 192 -45.54 -16.50 -11.24
CA LYS A 192 -44.52 -15.72 -10.55
C LYS A 192 -45.03 -14.29 -10.37
N GLU A 193 -45.45 -13.98 -9.15
CA GLU A 193 -46.03 -12.67 -8.83
C GLU A 193 -45.05 -11.81 -8.01
N CYS A 194 -45.09 -10.50 -8.26
CA CYS A 194 -44.34 -9.54 -7.47
C CYS A 194 -45.06 -9.27 -6.13
N THR A 195 -44.29 -9.24 -5.05
CA THR A 195 -44.78 -9.01 -3.69
C THR A 195 -45.20 -7.53 -3.52
N ALA A 196 -46.27 -7.28 -2.77
CA ALA A 196 -46.67 -5.92 -2.42
C ALA A 196 -45.50 -5.19 -1.72
N GLY A 197 -45.26 -3.92 -2.08
CA GLY A 197 -44.14 -3.14 -1.56
C GLY A 197 -42.82 -3.19 -2.36
N LYS A 198 -42.61 -4.16 -3.27
CA LYS A 198 -41.42 -4.20 -4.14
C LYS A 198 -41.40 -3.10 -5.21
N VAL A 199 -40.23 -2.79 -5.76
CA VAL A 199 -40.06 -1.69 -6.75
C VAL A 199 -40.92 -1.90 -7.98
N CYS A 200 -40.99 -3.13 -8.48
CA CYS A 200 -41.81 -3.51 -9.62
C CYS A 200 -43.08 -4.26 -9.18
N LYS A 201 -44.20 -3.99 -9.87
CA LYS A 201 -45.51 -4.60 -9.55
C LYS A 201 -45.93 -5.67 -10.55
N GLY A 202 -45.36 -5.66 -11.75
CA GLY A 202 -45.64 -6.63 -12.80
C GLY A 202 -44.44 -7.51 -13.10
N HIS A 203 -44.69 -8.79 -13.31
CA HIS A 203 -43.72 -9.76 -13.82
C HIS A 203 -43.83 -9.87 -15.34
N SER A 204 -42.69 -9.84 -16.06
CA SER A 204 -42.63 -10.10 -17.50
C SER A 204 -42.06 -11.48 -17.78
N TRP A 205 -40.83 -11.74 -17.34
CA TRP A 205 -40.17 -13.04 -17.44
C TRP A 205 -39.08 -13.17 -16.37
N SER A 206 -38.72 -14.39 -15.99
CA SER A 206 -37.58 -14.63 -15.10
C SER A 206 -37.03 -16.04 -15.26
N GLN A 207 -35.72 -16.19 -15.11
CA GLN A 207 -35.00 -17.45 -15.30
C GLN A 207 -34.05 -17.73 -14.15
N ILE A 208 -33.77 -19.01 -13.90
CA ILE A 208 -32.75 -19.41 -12.94
C ILE A 208 -31.39 -18.99 -13.50
N VAL A 209 -30.56 -18.40 -12.65
CA VAL A 209 -29.19 -18.05 -13.03
C VAL A 209 -28.31 -19.29 -12.95
N TYR A 210 -27.65 -19.61 -14.06
CA TYR A 210 -26.67 -20.69 -14.19
C TYR A 210 -25.32 -20.09 -14.57
N VAL A 211 -24.24 -20.65 -14.03
CA VAL A 211 -22.86 -20.30 -14.41
C VAL A 211 -22.12 -21.51 -14.96
N THR A 212 -21.03 -21.29 -15.67
CA THR A 212 -20.13 -22.32 -16.20
C THR A 212 -18.98 -22.57 -15.21
N PRO A 213 -19.02 -23.64 -14.40
CA PRO A 213 -18.02 -23.82 -13.35
C PRO A 213 -16.68 -24.33 -13.89
N GLY A 214 -15.61 -24.02 -13.15
CA GLY A 214 -14.30 -24.65 -13.28
C GLY A 214 -13.55 -24.28 -14.57
N LEU A 215 -13.75 -23.07 -15.08
CA LEU A 215 -12.99 -22.55 -16.22
C LEU A 215 -11.54 -22.19 -15.82
N VAL A 216 -11.32 -21.77 -14.57
CA VAL A 216 -10.02 -21.31 -14.07
C VAL A 216 -9.46 -22.21 -12.98
N GLU A 217 -8.15 -22.22 -12.82
CA GLU A 217 -7.48 -22.94 -11.73
C GLU A 217 -7.83 -22.39 -10.35
N ARG A 218 -7.74 -23.24 -9.33
CA ARG A 218 -8.04 -22.87 -7.93
C ARG A 218 -7.09 -21.80 -7.39
N ASN A 219 -5.82 -21.88 -7.75
CA ASN A 219 -4.75 -21.08 -7.16
C ASN A 219 -4.20 -20.12 -8.21
N LEU A 220 -4.03 -18.86 -7.83
CA LEU A 220 -3.23 -17.91 -8.58
C LEU A 220 -1.76 -18.28 -8.50
N GLN A 221 -1.02 -17.97 -9.56
CA GLN A 221 0.43 -18.03 -9.55
C GLN A 221 0.99 -16.62 -9.42
N PHE A 222 1.96 -16.46 -8.54
CA PHE A 222 2.66 -15.20 -8.35
C PHE A 222 4.11 -15.36 -8.78
N VAL A 223 4.62 -14.33 -9.47
CA VAL A 223 6.04 -14.21 -9.80
C VAL A 223 6.71 -13.31 -8.77
N GLN A 224 8.01 -13.50 -8.56
CA GLN A 224 8.78 -12.55 -7.76
C GLN A 224 8.81 -11.20 -8.49
N ASP A 225 8.64 -10.11 -7.74
CA ASP A 225 8.84 -8.77 -8.28
C ASP A 225 10.32 -8.60 -8.62
N PRO A 226 10.68 -8.39 -9.90
CA PRO A 226 12.08 -8.28 -10.30
C PRO A 226 12.78 -7.07 -9.67
N ASN A 227 12.04 -6.14 -9.08
CA ASN A 227 12.55 -4.93 -8.43
C ASN A 227 12.58 -5.03 -6.90
N ASP A 228 12.03 -6.09 -6.29
CA ASP A 228 12.08 -6.24 -4.84
C ASP A 228 13.42 -6.89 -4.42
N PRO A 229 14.30 -6.17 -3.69
CA PRO A 229 15.58 -6.71 -3.24
C PRO A 229 15.43 -7.88 -2.25
N ASN A 230 14.25 -8.08 -1.65
CA ASN A 230 13.95 -9.18 -0.74
C ASN A 230 13.20 -10.33 -1.43
N GLY A 231 12.92 -10.23 -2.74
CA GLY A 231 12.24 -11.26 -3.50
C GLY A 231 10.76 -11.41 -3.17
N GLY A 232 10.08 -10.33 -2.77
CA GLY A 232 8.63 -10.32 -2.58
C GLY A 232 7.85 -10.63 -3.86
N LEU A 233 6.59 -11.01 -3.71
CA LEU A 233 5.71 -11.39 -4.81
C LEU A 233 5.06 -10.17 -5.47
N ASP A 234 4.91 -10.20 -6.80
CA ASP A 234 4.11 -9.20 -7.52
C ASP A 234 2.61 -9.49 -7.38
N MET A 235 1.97 -8.81 -6.41
CA MET A 235 0.53 -8.87 -6.19
C MET A 235 -0.30 -8.16 -7.27
N TYR A 236 0.32 -7.37 -8.14
CA TYR A 236 -0.36 -6.55 -9.16
C TYR A 236 -0.40 -7.20 -10.54
N SER A 237 0.36 -8.27 -10.74
CA SER A 237 0.36 -9.05 -11.98
C SER A 237 0.26 -10.56 -11.70
N PRO A 238 -0.70 -11.03 -10.88
CA PRO A 238 -0.90 -12.47 -10.69
C PRO A 238 -1.32 -13.15 -11.99
N ILE A 239 -0.89 -14.40 -12.15
CA ILE A 239 -1.25 -15.22 -13.31
C ILE A 239 -2.47 -16.08 -12.92
N ILE A 240 -3.60 -15.78 -13.55
CA ILE A 240 -4.78 -16.66 -13.60
C ILE A 240 -4.67 -17.58 -14.81
N SER A 241 -4.92 -18.87 -14.61
CA SER A 241 -4.79 -19.90 -15.66
C SER A 241 -6.10 -20.62 -15.91
N ALA A 242 -6.38 -20.95 -17.17
CA ALA A 242 -7.52 -21.81 -17.51
C ALA A 242 -7.25 -23.24 -17.04
N LYS A 243 -8.24 -23.86 -16.40
CA LYS A 243 -8.21 -25.29 -16.05
C LYS A 243 -8.71 -26.18 -17.18
N ARG A 244 -9.67 -25.67 -17.96
CA ARG A 244 -10.25 -26.40 -19.09
C ARG A 244 -10.70 -25.43 -20.18
N GLU A 245 -10.81 -25.96 -21.38
CA GLU A 245 -11.50 -25.28 -22.47
C GLU A 245 -13.02 -25.39 -22.26
N GLY A 246 -13.74 -24.28 -22.40
CA GLY A 246 -15.17 -24.17 -22.18
C GLY A 246 -15.63 -22.72 -22.33
N CYS A 247 -16.86 -22.52 -22.81
CA CYS A 247 -17.44 -21.19 -22.98
C CYS A 247 -16.50 -20.18 -23.67
N ASP A 248 -15.99 -20.59 -24.84
CA ASP A 248 -15.14 -19.76 -25.71
C ASP A 248 -13.89 -19.16 -25.05
N ASN A 249 -13.24 -19.89 -24.14
CA ASN A 249 -12.01 -19.45 -23.49
C ASN A 249 -10.72 -20.01 -24.14
N GLN A 250 -10.75 -20.32 -25.44
CA GLN A 250 -9.62 -20.98 -26.11
C GLN A 250 -8.31 -20.17 -26.00
N TYR A 251 -8.42 -18.84 -25.98
CA TYR A 251 -7.30 -17.92 -25.85
C TYR A 251 -7.24 -17.27 -24.47
N PHE A 252 -7.72 -17.96 -23.43
CA PHE A 252 -7.75 -17.45 -22.05
C PHE A 252 -6.39 -16.94 -21.56
N SER A 253 -5.28 -17.52 -22.01
CA SER A 253 -3.93 -17.05 -21.65
C SER A 253 -3.64 -15.60 -22.06
N GLN A 254 -4.46 -15.01 -22.94
CA GLN A 254 -4.35 -13.63 -23.41
C GLN A 254 -5.25 -12.67 -22.61
N TRP A 255 -6.23 -13.18 -21.85
CA TRP A 255 -7.26 -12.35 -21.22
C TRP A 255 -6.69 -11.40 -20.18
N TYR A 256 -5.79 -11.88 -19.32
CA TYR A 256 -5.20 -11.10 -18.23
C TYR A 256 -3.67 -10.96 -18.34
N ALA A 257 -3.13 -11.24 -19.52
CA ALA A 257 -1.72 -11.06 -19.84
C ALA A 257 -1.55 -9.96 -20.89
N ASP A 258 -0.44 -9.24 -20.82
CA ASP A 258 -0.11 -8.23 -21.82
C ASP A 258 0.46 -8.92 -23.05
N VAL A 259 -0.27 -8.86 -24.17
CA VAL A 259 0.11 -9.56 -25.41
C VAL A 259 0.12 -8.56 -26.56
N ASP A 260 1.32 -8.37 -27.13
CA ASP A 260 1.55 -7.43 -28.22
C ASP A 260 0.58 -7.66 -29.39
N ASN A 261 -0.08 -6.57 -29.83
CA ASN A 261 -1.08 -6.56 -30.91
C ASN A 261 -2.37 -7.35 -30.65
N VAL A 262 -2.60 -7.82 -29.41
CA VAL A 262 -3.84 -8.51 -29.03
C VAL A 262 -4.67 -7.65 -28.08
N ASN A 263 -4.03 -7.04 -27.09
CA ASN A 263 -4.72 -6.19 -26.14
C ASN A 263 -3.92 -4.94 -25.75
N LEU A 264 -4.65 -3.96 -25.21
CA LEU A 264 -4.12 -2.67 -24.79
C LEU A 264 -4.37 -2.47 -23.29
N ARG A 265 -3.29 -2.36 -22.52
CA ARG A 265 -3.33 -2.25 -21.05
C ARG A 265 -3.52 -0.81 -20.59
N THR A 266 -4.42 -0.63 -19.63
CA THR A 266 -4.54 0.59 -18.81
C THR A 266 -4.62 0.23 -17.31
N ASN A 267 -3.87 0.97 -16.49
CA ASN A 267 -3.87 0.84 -15.02
C ASN A 267 -4.61 2.04 -14.41
N THR A 268 -5.54 1.79 -13.48
CA THR A 268 -6.33 2.87 -12.84
C THR A 268 -6.99 2.35 -11.55
N THR A 269 -7.93 3.12 -10.99
CA THR A 269 -8.71 2.76 -9.80
C THR A 269 -10.20 2.58 -10.14
N LEU A 270 -10.86 1.65 -9.48
CA LEU A 270 -12.31 1.57 -9.37
C LEU A 270 -12.77 2.17 -8.04
N ILE A 271 -13.71 3.11 -8.10
CA ILE A 271 -14.26 3.78 -6.91
C ILE A 271 -15.57 3.10 -6.51
N LEU A 272 -15.70 2.80 -5.22
CA LEU A 272 -16.93 2.37 -4.57
C LEU A 272 -17.45 3.50 -3.68
N ASP A 273 -18.67 3.96 -3.90
CA ASP A 273 -19.31 5.01 -3.11
C ASP A 273 -20.00 4.41 -1.89
N GLN A 274 -19.98 5.11 -0.76
CA GLN A 274 -20.66 4.68 0.45
C GLN A 274 -22.16 4.70 0.21
N ASP A 275 -22.78 3.57 0.51
CA ASP A 275 -24.22 3.41 0.40
C ASP A 275 -24.91 4.35 1.39
N PRO A 276 -25.68 5.37 0.92
CA PRO A 276 -26.31 6.35 1.80
C PRO A 276 -27.43 5.73 2.65
N SER A 277 -27.98 4.59 2.22
CA SER A 277 -29.02 3.85 2.93
C SER A 277 -28.47 2.87 3.96
N ASP A 278 -27.23 2.41 3.76
CA ASP A 278 -26.54 1.46 4.62
C ASP A 278 -25.04 1.80 4.68
N PRO A 279 -24.64 2.79 5.52
CA PRO A 279 -23.28 3.33 5.55
C PRO A 279 -22.18 2.32 5.92
N LYS A 280 -22.56 1.08 6.27
CA LYS A 280 -21.63 -0.04 6.43
C LYS A 280 -21.00 -0.43 5.08
N TYR A 281 -21.69 -0.23 3.97
CA TYR A 281 -21.29 -0.71 2.65
C TYR A 281 -20.79 0.41 1.76
N PHE A 282 -19.86 0.05 0.88
CA PHE A 282 -19.41 0.81 -0.27
C PHE A 282 -19.77 0.01 -1.51
N GLU A 283 -20.27 0.69 -2.53
CA GLU A 283 -20.90 0.06 -3.67
C GLU A 283 -20.60 0.82 -4.96
N ILE A 284 -20.39 0.07 -6.03
CA ILE A 284 -20.64 0.53 -7.39
C ILE A 284 -21.73 -0.38 -7.94
N ASP A 285 -22.76 0.20 -8.55
CA ASP A 285 -23.82 -0.55 -9.23
C ASP A 285 -24.01 0.04 -10.62
N LYS A 286 -23.46 -0.63 -11.63
CA LYS A 286 -23.57 -0.27 -13.05
C LYS A 286 -24.15 -1.45 -13.80
N ASN A 287 -25.41 -1.34 -14.20
CA ASN A 287 -26.19 -2.42 -14.77
C ASN A 287 -27.07 -1.90 -15.92
N TRP A 288 -27.85 -2.80 -16.53
CA TRP A 288 -28.75 -2.48 -17.64
C TRP A 288 -29.66 -1.27 -17.38
N ASN A 289 -30.08 -1.04 -16.14
CA ASN A 289 -30.99 0.06 -15.77
C ASN A 289 -30.31 1.43 -15.71
N ASN A 290 -28.98 1.51 -15.72
CA ASN A 290 -28.24 2.77 -15.57
C ASN A 290 -27.05 2.91 -16.52
N GLY A 291 -27.05 2.13 -17.60
CA GLY A 291 -26.12 2.33 -18.71
C GLY A 291 -24.99 1.32 -18.83
N GLY A 292 -24.85 0.43 -17.85
CA GLY A 292 -23.83 -0.61 -17.78
C GLY A 292 -22.42 -0.11 -17.40
N TYR A 293 -21.51 -1.05 -17.17
CA TYR A 293 -20.14 -0.74 -16.74
C TYR A 293 -19.16 -0.71 -17.91
N PHE A 294 -18.82 0.50 -18.34
CA PHE A 294 -17.86 0.72 -19.41
C PHE A 294 -16.68 1.53 -18.86
N PRO A 295 -15.54 0.89 -18.52
CA PRO A 295 -14.40 1.61 -17.96
C PRO A 295 -13.72 2.50 -19.00
N LEU A 296 -13.72 2.11 -20.28
CA LEU A 296 -12.98 2.76 -21.38
C LEU A 296 -13.74 3.90 -22.09
N ASP A 297 -15.07 3.83 -22.11
CA ASP A 297 -15.97 4.85 -22.64
C ASP A 297 -17.13 5.14 -21.68
N SER A 298 -18.00 6.08 -21.99
CA SER A 298 -19.14 6.38 -21.11
C SER A 298 -20.32 7.02 -21.82
N ILE A 299 -21.46 6.90 -21.15
CA ILE A 299 -22.69 7.61 -21.41
C ILE A 299 -23.15 8.36 -20.16
N SER A 300 -24.07 9.30 -20.33
CA SER A 300 -24.75 9.93 -19.19
C SER A 300 -25.61 8.92 -18.42
N ASP A 301 -25.70 9.08 -17.10
CA ASP A 301 -26.52 8.27 -16.20
C ASP A 301 -27.81 8.98 -15.77
N ASP A 302 -28.17 10.07 -16.47
CA ASP A 302 -29.38 10.88 -16.28
C ASP A 302 -30.66 10.27 -16.86
N GLY A 303 -30.59 9.05 -17.39
CA GLY A 303 -31.68 8.35 -18.09
C GLY A 303 -31.82 8.70 -19.57
N GLU A 304 -31.03 9.64 -20.08
CA GLU A 304 -30.93 9.92 -21.52
C GLU A 304 -29.83 9.10 -22.20
N PHE A 305 -28.82 8.66 -21.44
CA PHE A 305 -27.76 7.77 -21.93
C PHE A 305 -27.03 8.33 -23.15
N THR A 306 -26.80 9.63 -23.12
CA THR A 306 -26.08 10.38 -24.15
C THR A 306 -24.63 9.93 -24.17
N TRP A 307 -24.09 9.62 -25.35
CA TRP A 307 -22.68 9.25 -25.48
C TRP A 307 -21.77 10.44 -25.20
N LEU A 308 -20.89 10.29 -24.20
CA LEU A 308 -20.04 11.36 -23.68
C LEU A 308 -18.65 11.41 -24.32
N GLY A 309 -18.30 10.40 -25.10
CA GLY A 309 -16.98 10.26 -25.72
C GLY A 309 -16.11 9.18 -25.07
N PRO A 310 -14.95 8.88 -25.68
CA PRO A 310 -13.92 8.06 -25.05
C PRO A 310 -13.34 8.78 -23.84
N LYS A 311 -12.88 8.04 -22.84
CA LYS A 311 -12.26 8.62 -21.64
C LYS A 311 -10.77 8.89 -21.89
N PRO A 312 -10.32 10.16 -21.96
CA PRO A 312 -8.94 10.50 -22.31
C PRO A 312 -7.90 9.96 -21.32
N GLN A 313 -8.32 9.67 -20.07
CA GLN A 313 -7.46 9.05 -19.07
C GLN A 313 -7.11 7.57 -19.36
N TYR A 314 -7.67 6.98 -20.42
CA TYR A 314 -7.35 5.63 -20.91
C TYR A 314 -6.74 5.72 -22.32
N PRO A 315 -5.42 6.00 -22.42
CA PRO A 315 -4.78 6.30 -23.70
C PRO A 315 -4.62 5.05 -24.60
N ASN A 316 -4.65 3.85 -24.02
CA ASN A 316 -4.42 2.59 -24.72
C ASN A 316 -5.75 1.85 -24.87
N GLN A 317 -6.50 2.15 -25.94
CA GLN A 317 -7.79 1.50 -26.24
C GLN A 317 -8.08 1.49 -27.76
N TYR A 318 -8.87 0.50 -28.19
CA TYR A 318 -9.51 0.41 -29.51
C TYR A 318 -10.79 1.27 -29.59
N GLY A 319 -11.36 1.62 -28.44
CA GLY A 319 -12.56 2.45 -28.33
C GLY A 319 -13.86 1.65 -28.46
N ALA A 320 -14.99 2.36 -28.55
CA ALA A 320 -16.30 1.73 -28.64
C ALA A 320 -16.52 1.06 -30.02
N GLN A 321 -16.53 -0.27 -30.02
CA GLN A 321 -16.57 -1.12 -31.23
C GLN A 321 -17.90 -1.88 -31.40
N SER A 322 -18.84 -1.75 -30.45
CA SER A 322 -20.07 -2.56 -30.39
C SER A 322 -21.31 -1.73 -30.06
N LEU A 323 -22.50 -2.32 -30.23
CA LEU A 323 -23.77 -1.71 -29.82
C LEU A 323 -24.43 -2.53 -28.72
N SER A 324 -24.86 -1.87 -27.64
CA SER A 324 -25.67 -2.41 -26.53
C SER A 324 -27.10 -2.70 -26.96
N ILE A 325 -27.23 -3.59 -27.93
CA ILE A 325 -28.48 -4.15 -28.42
C ILE A 325 -28.23 -5.61 -28.74
N PHE A 326 -29.18 -6.46 -28.39
CA PHE A 326 -29.12 -7.85 -28.76
C PHE A 326 -29.34 -8.00 -30.29
N CYS A 327 -28.27 -8.22 -31.06
CA CYS A 327 -28.29 -8.25 -32.53
C CYS A 327 -27.40 -9.38 -33.07
N PRO A 328 -27.85 -10.65 -33.06
CA PRO A 328 -27.04 -11.79 -33.44
C PRO A 328 -26.75 -11.77 -34.95
N PRO A 329 -25.69 -12.47 -35.42
CA PRO A 329 -25.24 -12.44 -36.82
C PRO A 329 -26.17 -13.15 -37.82
N TYR A 330 -27.34 -13.64 -37.40
CA TYR A 330 -28.33 -14.33 -38.22
C TYR A 330 -29.72 -13.67 -38.12
N GLU A 331 -30.70 -14.14 -38.89
CA GLU A 331 -32.07 -13.58 -38.85
C GLU A 331 -32.69 -13.74 -37.46
N TYR A 332 -32.85 -12.61 -36.76
CA TYR A 332 -33.32 -12.61 -35.39
C TYR A 332 -34.85 -12.54 -35.32
N ARG A 333 -35.48 -13.57 -34.75
CA ARG A 333 -36.93 -13.77 -34.73
C ARG A 333 -37.71 -12.63 -34.07
N TYR A 334 -37.10 -11.95 -33.11
CA TYR A 334 -37.73 -10.88 -32.32
C TYR A 334 -37.25 -9.49 -32.70
N ALA A 335 -36.41 -9.35 -33.73
CA ALA A 335 -35.85 -8.06 -34.12
C ALA A 335 -36.91 -6.98 -34.29
N LYS A 336 -38.04 -7.32 -34.93
CA LYS A 336 -39.14 -6.38 -35.20
C LYS A 336 -39.85 -5.83 -33.95
N ASP A 337 -39.81 -6.56 -32.83
CA ASP A 337 -40.50 -6.20 -31.59
C ASP A 337 -39.50 -5.89 -30.45
N GLN A 338 -38.20 -5.92 -30.75
CA GLN A 338 -37.14 -5.61 -29.80
C GLN A 338 -37.19 -4.12 -29.47
N THR A 339 -37.19 -3.83 -28.19
CA THR A 339 -37.12 -2.46 -27.70
C THR A 339 -35.95 -2.30 -26.73
N ASP A 340 -35.44 -1.08 -26.63
CA ASP A 340 -34.49 -0.73 -25.59
C ASP A 340 -35.20 -0.45 -24.25
N PHE A 341 -34.43 -0.05 -23.25
CA PHE A 341 -34.92 0.29 -21.91
C PHE A 341 -35.90 1.48 -21.88
N LYS A 342 -35.98 2.32 -22.93
CA LYS A 342 -36.99 3.38 -23.07
C LYS A 342 -38.21 2.93 -23.88
N GLY A 343 -38.25 1.67 -24.34
CA GLY A 343 -39.30 1.15 -25.20
C GLY A 343 -39.15 1.54 -26.69
N SER A 344 -38.02 2.11 -27.09
CA SER A 344 -37.74 2.45 -28.49
C SER A 344 -37.37 1.20 -29.27
N ASN A 345 -37.94 1.02 -30.46
CA ASN A 345 -37.65 -0.15 -31.28
C ASN A 345 -36.21 -0.10 -31.84
N THR A 346 -35.43 -1.15 -31.62
CA THR A 346 -34.00 -1.22 -32.02
C THR A 346 -33.75 -1.98 -33.33
N ALA A 347 -34.80 -2.43 -34.02
CA ALA A 347 -34.69 -3.24 -35.24
C ALA A 347 -33.87 -2.57 -36.35
N GLU A 348 -34.12 -1.28 -36.60
CA GLU A 348 -33.46 -0.53 -37.66
C GLU A 348 -31.96 -0.36 -37.40
N LEU A 349 -31.60 -0.12 -36.13
CA LEU A 349 -30.22 -0.02 -35.69
C LEU A 349 -29.49 -1.35 -35.86
N CYS A 350 -30.11 -2.47 -35.46
CA CYS A 350 -29.55 -3.81 -35.68
C CYS A 350 -29.35 -4.11 -37.18
N ASN A 351 -30.33 -3.77 -38.02
CA ASN A 351 -30.20 -3.94 -39.47
C ASN A 351 -29.10 -3.07 -40.07
N ALA A 352 -28.92 -1.83 -39.59
CA ALA A 352 -27.82 -0.97 -40.01
C ALA A 352 -26.46 -1.53 -39.60
N TRP A 353 -26.34 -2.06 -38.38
CA TRP A 353 -25.12 -2.69 -37.90
C TRP A 353 -24.74 -3.91 -38.76
N LYS A 354 -25.71 -4.79 -39.03
CA LYS A 354 -25.56 -5.94 -39.94
C LYS A 354 -25.09 -5.54 -41.35
N ARG A 355 -25.67 -4.48 -41.93
CA ARG A 355 -25.26 -3.98 -43.26
C ARG A 355 -23.82 -3.46 -43.31
N ASN A 356 -23.30 -2.95 -42.19
CA ASN A 356 -21.93 -2.43 -42.10
C ASN A 356 -20.89 -3.49 -41.73
N GLY A 357 -21.27 -4.77 -41.63
CA GLY A 357 -20.35 -5.88 -41.30
C GLY A 357 -20.72 -6.66 -40.03
N GLY A 358 -21.57 -6.07 -39.18
CA GLY A 358 -22.01 -6.66 -37.92
C GLY A 358 -20.98 -6.57 -36.79
N PRO A 359 -21.11 -7.39 -35.74
CA PRO A 359 -20.28 -7.29 -34.54
C PRO A 359 -18.78 -7.38 -34.83
N LYS A 360 -18.34 -8.35 -35.66
CA LYS A 360 -16.94 -8.61 -36.09
C LYS A 360 -16.12 -7.48 -36.73
N VAL A 361 -16.71 -6.31 -36.91
CA VAL A 361 -16.09 -5.20 -37.61
C VAL A 361 -16.21 -3.97 -36.73
N GLY A 362 -15.11 -3.59 -36.05
CA GLY A 362 -15.17 -2.51 -35.04
C GLY A 362 -15.72 -1.19 -35.57
N ALA A 363 -15.45 -0.85 -36.83
CA ALA A 363 -16.02 0.35 -37.45
C ALA A 363 -17.55 0.26 -37.70
N ALA A 364 -18.12 -0.94 -37.80
CA ALA A 364 -19.52 -1.14 -38.18
C ALA A 364 -20.50 -0.59 -37.15
N ALA A 365 -20.18 -0.72 -35.86
CA ALA A 365 -21.01 -0.20 -34.77
C ALA A 365 -21.10 1.33 -34.85
N TYR A 366 -19.96 2.02 -35.00
CA TYR A 366 -19.93 3.48 -35.14
C TYR A 366 -20.71 3.95 -36.38
N GLN A 367 -20.53 3.29 -37.53
CA GLN A 367 -21.25 3.67 -38.76
C GLN A 367 -22.77 3.49 -38.65
N ALA A 368 -23.21 2.42 -37.98
CA ALA A 368 -24.62 2.21 -37.68
C ALA A 368 -25.15 3.23 -36.66
N ALA A 369 -24.37 3.52 -35.62
CA ALA A 369 -24.73 4.47 -34.58
C ALA A 369 -24.88 5.90 -35.12
N ALA A 370 -23.93 6.34 -35.95
CA ALA A 370 -23.90 7.69 -36.52
C ALA A 370 -25.05 7.98 -37.50
N THR A 371 -25.74 6.96 -38.00
CA THR A 371 -26.83 7.08 -38.98
C THR A 371 -28.21 6.86 -38.38
N SER A 372 -28.31 6.64 -37.07
CA SER A 372 -29.56 6.37 -36.35
C SER A 372 -29.78 7.39 -35.23
N GLU A 373 -31.01 7.90 -35.10
CA GLU A 373 -31.39 8.85 -34.02
C GLU A 373 -31.16 8.28 -32.62
N ILE A 374 -31.22 6.96 -32.49
CA ILE A 374 -31.02 6.24 -31.23
C ILE A 374 -29.64 5.55 -31.18
N GLY A 375 -28.82 5.68 -32.22
CA GLY A 375 -27.65 4.83 -32.40
C GLY A 375 -26.51 5.10 -31.42
N LEU A 376 -26.14 6.37 -31.24
CA LEU A 376 -25.02 6.76 -30.37
C LEU A 376 -25.23 6.36 -28.91
N ARG A 377 -26.47 6.41 -28.40
CA ARG A 377 -26.75 5.99 -27.02
C ARG A 377 -26.47 4.50 -26.77
N HIS A 378 -26.38 3.66 -27.81
CA HIS A 378 -26.04 2.24 -27.68
C HIS A 378 -24.57 1.94 -27.96
N LEU A 379 -23.75 2.89 -28.39
CA LEU A 379 -22.35 2.65 -28.76
C LEU A 379 -21.48 2.38 -27.51
N ARG A 380 -20.83 1.21 -27.45
CA ARG A 380 -20.09 0.71 -26.28
C ARG A 380 -18.83 -0.07 -26.64
N ASN A 381 -17.94 -0.25 -25.66
CA ASN A 381 -16.84 -1.20 -25.70
C ASN A 381 -17.06 -2.38 -24.72
N TYR A 382 -17.43 -3.54 -25.28
CA TYR A 382 -17.59 -4.78 -24.52
C TYR A 382 -16.34 -5.64 -24.51
N GLY A 383 -15.40 -5.47 -25.44
CA GLY A 383 -14.26 -6.37 -25.60
C GLY A 383 -13.17 -6.09 -24.58
N PHE A 384 -13.41 -6.28 -23.29
CA PHE A 384 -12.40 -5.99 -22.27
C PHE A 384 -12.34 -7.02 -21.15
N THR A 385 -11.19 -7.06 -20.51
CA THR A 385 -11.02 -7.74 -19.23
C THR A 385 -10.55 -6.76 -18.18
N MET A 386 -10.84 -7.06 -16.92
CA MET A 386 -10.40 -6.29 -15.77
C MET A 386 -9.89 -7.23 -14.70
N MET A 387 -8.64 -7.03 -14.27
CA MET A 387 -8.17 -7.58 -13.00
C MET A 387 -8.24 -6.47 -11.96
N GLY A 388 -8.81 -6.74 -10.80
CA GLY A 388 -8.79 -5.82 -9.67
C GLY A 388 -8.12 -6.42 -8.44
N TYR A 389 -7.56 -5.55 -7.61
CA TYR A 389 -6.77 -5.91 -6.46
C TYR A 389 -6.97 -4.91 -5.31
N ALA A 390 -7.00 -5.42 -4.08
CA ALA A 390 -6.76 -4.63 -2.89
C ALA A 390 -6.14 -5.49 -1.79
N ALA A 391 -5.33 -4.87 -0.93
CA ALA A 391 -5.02 -5.42 0.38
C ALA A 391 -6.01 -4.84 1.39
N PHE A 392 -6.58 -5.69 2.24
CA PHE A 392 -7.55 -5.30 3.26
C PHE A 392 -7.12 -5.84 4.63
N LYS A 393 -7.53 -5.13 5.67
CA LYS A 393 -7.26 -5.53 7.05
C LYS A 393 -8.48 -6.20 7.65
N TYR A 394 -8.34 -7.46 8.04
CA TYR A 394 -9.43 -8.25 8.60
C TYR A 394 -9.83 -7.73 9.99
N LYS A 395 -11.13 -7.52 10.21
CA LYS A 395 -11.69 -7.23 11.55
C LYS A 395 -12.52 -8.41 12.05
N LYS A 396 -12.03 -9.05 13.11
CA LYS A 396 -12.56 -10.31 13.62
C LYS A 396 -14.00 -10.17 14.11
N GLY A 397 -14.92 -10.93 13.51
CA GLY A 397 -16.34 -10.93 13.87
C GLY A 397 -17.13 -9.70 13.40
N ALA A 398 -16.56 -8.87 12.53
CA ALA A 398 -17.25 -7.69 11.99
C ALA A 398 -18.29 -8.04 10.91
N GLY A 399 -18.34 -9.30 10.44
CA GLY A 399 -19.22 -9.71 9.35
C GLY A 399 -18.93 -8.94 8.07
N GLU A 400 -17.64 -8.76 7.76
CA GLU A 400 -17.21 -8.08 6.54
C GLU A 400 -17.39 -8.97 5.32
N VAL A 401 -17.90 -8.40 4.23
CA VAL A 401 -18.18 -9.12 2.99
C VAL A 401 -17.67 -8.35 1.78
N PHE A 402 -17.36 -9.08 0.72
CA PHE A 402 -17.17 -8.57 -0.63
C PHE A 402 -18.12 -9.34 -1.55
N GLU A 403 -19.08 -8.64 -2.12
CA GLU A 403 -20.17 -9.17 -2.95
C GLU A 403 -20.03 -8.64 -4.37
N PHE A 404 -20.33 -9.50 -5.34
CA PHE A 404 -20.39 -9.16 -6.75
C PHE A 404 -21.75 -9.56 -7.32
N THR A 405 -22.25 -8.81 -8.29
CA THR A 405 -23.32 -9.26 -9.18
C THR A 405 -23.02 -8.77 -10.59
N GLY A 406 -22.96 -9.69 -11.55
CA GLY A 406 -22.65 -9.33 -12.93
C GLY A 406 -22.84 -10.48 -13.91
N ASP A 407 -22.95 -10.14 -15.18
CA ASP A 407 -22.98 -11.08 -16.30
C ASP A 407 -21.57 -11.47 -16.74
N ASP A 408 -21.50 -12.41 -17.68
CA ASP A 408 -20.25 -12.98 -18.18
C ASP A 408 -19.32 -13.51 -17.07
N ASP A 409 -18.01 -13.42 -17.26
CA ASP A 409 -17.06 -14.09 -16.40
C ASP A 409 -16.65 -13.23 -15.21
N MET A 410 -16.79 -13.80 -14.00
CA MET A 410 -16.22 -13.23 -12.78
C MET A 410 -15.61 -14.29 -11.87
N TRP A 411 -14.39 -14.02 -11.41
CA TRP A 411 -13.71 -14.81 -10.38
C TRP A 411 -13.20 -13.92 -9.26
N ILE A 412 -13.35 -14.37 -8.01
CA ILE A 412 -12.78 -13.69 -6.83
C ILE A 412 -11.87 -14.67 -6.10
N TYR A 413 -10.64 -14.23 -5.85
CA TYR A 413 -9.63 -14.93 -5.08
C TYR A 413 -9.35 -14.14 -3.81
N VAL A 414 -9.17 -14.85 -2.69
CA VAL A 414 -8.67 -14.26 -1.44
C VAL A 414 -7.39 -14.99 -1.05
N ASP A 415 -6.35 -14.25 -0.74
CA ASP A 415 -4.99 -14.77 -0.50
C ASP A 415 -4.51 -15.75 -1.59
N GLY A 416 -4.86 -15.45 -2.85
CA GLY A 416 -4.48 -16.26 -4.02
C GLY A 416 -5.30 -17.52 -4.25
N VAL A 417 -6.33 -17.81 -3.44
CA VAL A 417 -7.18 -19.01 -3.56
C VAL A 417 -8.61 -18.62 -3.95
N LEU A 418 -9.20 -19.34 -4.91
CA LEU A 418 -10.51 -19.05 -5.49
C LEU A 418 -11.64 -19.19 -4.45
N VAL A 419 -12.49 -18.17 -4.33
CA VAL A 419 -13.66 -18.12 -3.43
C VAL A 419 -14.98 -18.07 -4.21
N VAL A 420 -15.01 -17.34 -5.33
CA VAL A 420 -16.20 -17.17 -6.19
C VAL A 420 -15.85 -17.56 -7.62
N ASP A 421 -16.65 -18.44 -8.21
CA ASP A 421 -16.49 -18.96 -9.58
C ASP A 421 -17.79 -18.78 -10.36
N LEU A 422 -17.88 -17.65 -11.07
CA LEU A 422 -18.99 -17.27 -11.95
C LEU A 422 -18.47 -17.22 -13.38
N GLY A 423 -17.92 -18.33 -13.86
CA GLY A 423 -17.38 -18.40 -15.21
C GLY A 423 -18.47 -18.48 -16.30
N GLY A 424 -18.11 -18.05 -17.49
CA GLY A 424 -18.87 -18.18 -18.73
C GLY A 424 -20.00 -17.17 -18.90
N THR A 425 -20.60 -17.17 -20.09
CA THR A 425 -21.63 -16.20 -20.46
C THR A 425 -22.99 -16.60 -19.90
N HIS A 426 -23.56 -15.72 -19.06
CA HIS A 426 -24.80 -15.94 -18.34
C HIS A 426 -25.47 -14.64 -17.91
N LEU A 427 -26.77 -14.70 -17.55
CA LEU A 427 -27.46 -13.61 -16.87
C LEU A 427 -26.75 -13.22 -15.58
N ALA A 428 -26.95 -11.98 -15.12
CA ALA A 428 -26.22 -11.47 -13.95
C ALA A 428 -26.33 -12.40 -12.73
N ALA A 429 -25.18 -12.88 -12.26
CA ALA A 429 -25.04 -13.85 -11.18
C ALA A 429 -24.43 -13.20 -9.95
N ALA A 430 -24.97 -13.51 -8.78
CA ALA A 430 -24.46 -13.02 -7.51
C ALA A 430 -23.34 -13.94 -6.99
N GLY A 431 -22.30 -13.34 -6.43
CA GLY A 431 -21.16 -14.00 -5.78
C GLY A 431 -20.82 -13.33 -4.45
N LYS A 432 -20.39 -14.11 -3.45
CA LYS A 432 -20.09 -13.58 -2.11
C LYS A 432 -18.85 -14.19 -1.47
N ALA A 433 -17.94 -13.34 -1.01
CA ALA A 433 -16.87 -13.68 -0.08
C ALA A 433 -17.18 -13.12 1.31
N ASP A 434 -17.31 -14.00 2.32
CA ASP A 434 -17.56 -13.64 3.73
C ASP A 434 -16.27 -13.83 4.55
N MET A 435 -15.72 -12.74 5.08
CA MET A 435 -14.39 -12.78 5.72
C MET A 435 -14.39 -13.59 7.03
N ASP A 436 -15.49 -13.63 7.76
CA ASP A 436 -15.61 -14.47 8.97
C ASP A 436 -15.77 -15.96 8.63
N TYR A 437 -16.20 -16.27 7.41
CA TYR A 437 -16.14 -17.64 6.88
C TYR A 437 -14.70 -18.03 6.56
N LEU A 438 -14.02 -17.21 5.76
CA LEU A 438 -12.67 -17.47 5.27
C LEU A 438 -11.63 -17.51 6.39
N SER A 439 -11.81 -16.70 7.42
CA SER A 439 -10.98 -16.70 8.63
C SER A 439 -11.05 -17.99 9.44
N GLY A 440 -12.06 -18.84 9.20
CA GLY A 440 -12.30 -20.08 9.94
C GLY A 440 -13.18 -19.95 11.18
N GLN A 441 -13.72 -18.76 11.49
CA GLN A 441 -14.55 -18.53 12.68
C GLN A 441 -15.96 -19.12 12.60
N LYS A 442 -16.68 -18.94 11.48
CA LYS A 442 -18.13 -19.23 11.41
C LYS A 442 -18.50 -20.71 11.34
N PHE A 443 -17.60 -21.58 10.88
CA PHE A 443 -17.94 -22.99 10.59
C PHE A 443 -17.15 -24.03 11.35
N GLY A 444 -16.40 -23.63 12.39
CA GLY A 444 -15.63 -24.59 13.17
C GLY A 444 -14.78 -25.46 12.25
N VAL A 445 -13.95 -24.83 11.40
CA VAL A 445 -13.01 -25.53 10.49
C VAL A 445 -12.05 -26.45 11.27
N ALA A 446 -12.01 -26.31 12.60
CA ALA A 446 -11.53 -27.30 13.56
C ALA A 446 -12.10 -28.73 13.36
N GLY A 447 -13.31 -28.88 12.79
CA GLY A 447 -13.92 -30.17 12.46
C GLY A 447 -13.57 -30.72 11.06
N LEU A 448 -12.91 -29.93 10.20
CA LEU A 448 -12.49 -30.32 8.85
C LEU A 448 -10.96 -30.43 8.69
N GLY A 449 -10.17 -30.11 9.72
CA GLY A 449 -8.78 -30.54 9.82
C GLY A 449 -7.69 -29.55 9.38
N GLY A 450 -7.90 -28.23 9.44
CA GLY A 450 -6.76 -27.29 9.47
C GLY A 450 -6.98 -25.97 8.74
N PHE A 451 -6.29 -24.94 9.25
CA PHE A 451 -5.96 -23.64 8.65
C PHE A 451 -7.08 -22.77 8.06
N ALA A 452 -7.02 -21.47 8.36
CA ALA A 452 -7.82 -20.47 7.66
C ALA A 452 -7.47 -20.42 6.16
N HIS A 453 -8.38 -19.86 5.36
CA HIS A 453 -8.20 -19.69 3.92
C HIS A 453 -6.88 -18.96 3.61
N GLY A 454 -6.17 -19.39 2.55
CA GLY A 454 -4.86 -18.84 2.15
C GLY A 454 -3.66 -19.42 2.91
N CYS A 455 -3.91 -20.24 3.94
CA CYS A 455 -2.87 -20.83 4.79
C CYS A 455 -2.89 -22.36 4.81
N TRP A 456 -3.56 -23.00 3.86
CA TRP A 456 -3.45 -24.45 3.71
C TRP A 456 -2.10 -24.82 3.09
N PRO A 457 -1.53 -25.99 3.41
CA PRO A 457 -0.30 -26.46 2.77
C PRO A 457 -0.41 -26.46 1.24
N GLY A 458 0.45 -25.67 0.58
CA GLY A 458 0.46 -25.50 -0.88
C GLY A 458 -0.42 -24.36 -1.41
N ASP A 459 -1.06 -23.58 -0.55
CA ASP A 459 -1.70 -22.33 -0.95
C ASP A 459 -0.65 -21.31 -1.41
N PRO A 460 -0.97 -20.42 -2.38
CA PRO A 460 0.04 -19.58 -3.03
C PRO A 460 0.80 -18.65 -2.08
N LEU A 461 0.10 -18.16 -1.04
CA LEU A 461 0.64 -17.17 -0.10
C LEU A 461 1.03 -17.75 1.25
N GLU A 462 0.95 -19.09 1.43
CA GLU A 462 1.22 -19.78 2.70
C GLU A 462 2.56 -19.34 3.33
N GLN A 463 3.63 -19.35 2.53
CA GLN A 463 5.00 -19.05 2.96
C GLN A 463 5.39 -17.60 2.66
N ALA A 464 5.03 -17.09 1.49
CA ALA A 464 5.51 -15.80 1.00
C ALA A 464 4.90 -14.61 1.75
N ASP A 465 3.70 -14.78 2.31
CA ASP A 465 2.99 -13.75 3.07
C ASP A 465 2.81 -14.13 4.56
N SER A 466 3.61 -15.11 5.00
CA SER A 466 3.80 -15.56 6.38
C SER A 466 2.49 -15.81 7.15
N CYS A 467 1.88 -16.98 6.95
CA CYS A 467 0.75 -17.41 7.78
C CYS A 467 1.03 -17.37 9.30
N SER A 468 2.30 -17.43 9.72
CA SER A 468 2.69 -17.30 11.13
C SER A 468 2.35 -15.95 11.77
N ILE A 469 2.23 -14.87 11.00
CA ILE A 469 1.82 -13.54 11.50
C ILE A 469 0.33 -13.26 11.29
N LYS A 470 -0.33 -14.03 10.41
CA LYS A 470 -1.75 -13.89 10.07
C LYS A 470 -2.67 -14.75 10.91
N LEU A 471 -2.18 -15.83 11.51
CA LEU A 471 -2.99 -16.76 12.27
C LEU A 471 -2.86 -16.57 13.78
N ASP A 472 -3.97 -16.70 14.48
CA ASP A 472 -4.00 -16.88 15.93
C ASP A 472 -3.66 -18.33 16.32
N ALA A 473 -3.52 -18.61 17.62
CA ALA A 473 -3.24 -19.95 18.14
C ALA A 473 -4.27 -21.01 17.72
N ASP A 474 -5.51 -20.59 17.42
CA ASP A 474 -6.60 -21.46 16.96
C ASP A 474 -6.54 -21.76 15.45
N GLY A 475 -5.55 -21.23 14.73
CA GLY A 475 -5.41 -21.39 13.28
C GLY A 475 -6.40 -20.55 12.46
N THR A 476 -7.10 -19.60 13.08
CA THR A 476 -7.97 -18.61 12.42
C THR A 476 -7.21 -17.34 12.08
N TRP A 477 -7.69 -16.53 11.14
CA TRP A 477 -7.12 -15.19 10.93
C TRP A 477 -7.14 -14.36 12.22
N LYS A 478 -6.04 -13.64 12.46
CA LYS A 478 -5.81 -12.76 13.59
C LYS A 478 -6.54 -11.44 13.37
N ASP A 479 -7.07 -10.85 14.44
CA ASP A 479 -7.65 -9.52 14.33
C ASP A 479 -6.60 -8.48 13.89
N GLY A 480 -6.91 -7.73 12.85
CA GLY A 480 -6.01 -6.74 12.26
C GLY A 480 -4.95 -7.29 11.32
N SER A 481 -4.98 -8.58 10.94
CA SER A 481 -4.08 -9.12 9.91
C SER A 481 -4.44 -8.62 8.52
N TRP A 482 -3.43 -8.45 7.66
CA TRP A 482 -3.60 -8.05 6.26
C TRP A 482 -3.82 -9.26 5.36
N HIS A 483 -4.74 -9.12 4.41
CA HIS A 483 -5.14 -10.13 3.45
C HIS A 483 -5.31 -9.50 2.07
N HIS A 484 -5.28 -10.32 1.02
CA HIS A 484 -5.31 -9.88 -0.36
C HIS A 484 -6.60 -10.34 -1.02
N ILE A 485 -7.27 -9.45 -1.75
CA ILE A 485 -8.38 -9.81 -2.61
C ILE A 485 -8.03 -9.48 -4.06
N HIS A 486 -8.18 -10.46 -4.94
CA HIS A 486 -8.06 -10.30 -6.38
C HIS A 486 -9.39 -10.66 -7.03
N PHE A 487 -9.79 -9.92 -8.05
CA PHE A 487 -10.93 -10.29 -8.87
C PHE A 487 -10.62 -10.15 -10.34
N PHE A 488 -11.28 -10.97 -11.15
CA PHE A 488 -11.05 -11.06 -12.59
C PHE A 488 -12.41 -11.05 -13.25
N TYR A 489 -12.66 -10.02 -14.05
CA TYR A 489 -13.89 -9.80 -14.80
C TYR A 489 -13.57 -9.83 -16.29
N ALA A 490 -14.39 -10.48 -17.10
CA ALA A 490 -14.32 -10.37 -18.56
C ALA A 490 -15.72 -10.12 -19.09
N ASP A 491 -15.87 -9.01 -19.80
CA ASP A 491 -17.09 -8.65 -20.49
C ASP A 491 -16.93 -9.12 -21.94
N ARG A 492 -17.87 -9.90 -22.47
CA ARG A 492 -17.68 -10.62 -23.75
C ARG A 492 -18.95 -10.64 -24.62
N GLN A 493 -20.06 -10.06 -24.16
CA GLN A 493 -21.33 -10.06 -24.87
C GLN A 493 -21.91 -8.64 -25.03
N THR A 494 -22.61 -8.42 -26.15
CA THR A 494 -23.05 -7.06 -26.55
C THR A 494 -24.48 -6.72 -26.10
N ASP A 495 -25.07 -7.48 -25.18
CA ASP A 495 -26.48 -7.35 -24.77
C ASP A 495 -26.67 -6.72 -23.37
N GLY A 496 -25.63 -6.70 -22.55
CA GLY A 496 -25.58 -6.09 -21.23
C GLY A 496 -24.16 -6.10 -20.68
N SER A 497 -23.84 -5.12 -19.83
CA SER A 497 -22.61 -5.09 -19.04
C SER A 497 -23.04 -4.76 -17.62
N ASN A 498 -23.23 -5.79 -16.82
CA ASN A 498 -23.67 -5.68 -15.45
C ASN A 498 -22.47 -5.88 -14.53
N LEU A 499 -22.11 -4.84 -13.79
CA LEU A 499 -21.13 -4.89 -12.73
C LEU A 499 -21.67 -4.17 -11.51
N ARG A 500 -21.89 -4.96 -10.47
CA ARG A 500 -22.16 -4.47 -9.13
C ARG A 500 -21.14 -5.07 -8.18
N ILE A 501 -20.39 -4.23 -7.48
CA ILE A 501 -19.53 -4.64 -6.37
C ILE A 501 -20.05 -3.95 -5.12
N ARG A 502 -20.35 -4.72 -4.09
CA ARG A 502 -20.77 -4.22 -2.78
C ARG A 502 -19.86 -4.79 -1.71
N SER A 503 -19.20 -3.93 -0.96
CA SER A 503 -18.18 -4.32 0.01
C SER A 503 -18.39 -3.61 1.33
N SER A 504 -18.15 -4.31 2.44
CA SER A 504 -18.07 -3.68 3.76
C SER A 504 -16.66 -3.78 4.37
N LEU A 505 -15.65 -4.03 3.53
CA LEU A 505 -14.25 -4.05 3.96
C LEU A 505 -13.87 -2.66 4.46
N SER A 506 -13.62 -2.56 5.76
CA SER A 506 -13.57 -1.26 6.42
C SER A 506 -12.25 -0.51 6.24
N GLU A 507 -11.14 -1.22 6.04
CA GLU A 507 -9.78 -0.68 5.90
C GLU A 507 -9.07 -1.36 4.74
N LEU A 508 -8.77 -0.57 3.70
CA LEU A 508 -7.99 -0.98 2.53
C LEU A 508 -6.64 -0.28 2.57
N ALA A 509 -5.60 -0.94 2.06
CA ALA A 509 -4.32 -0.30 1.86
C ALA A 509 -4.44 0.82 0.79
N PRO A 510 -3.61 1.88 0.87
CA PRO A 510 -3.56 2.90 -0.17
C PRO A 510 -3.32 2.28 -1.55
N SER A 511 -4.12 2.70 -2.53
CA SER A 511 -4.06 2.22 -3.91
C SER A 511 -2.73 2.54 -4.58
N ARG A 512 -2.14 1.59 -5.32
CA ARG A 512 -0.92 1.82 -6.13
C ARG A 512 -1.18 2.64 -7.39
N TYR A 513 -2.44 2.70 -7.86
CA TYR A 513 -2.86 3.55 -8.97
C TYR A 513 -3.67 4.78 -8.52
N GLY A 514 -3.74 5.03 -7.21
CA GLY A 514 -4.45 6.14 -6.58
C GLY A 514 -3.58 7.39 -6.49
N GLN A 515 -4.00 8.33 -5.64
CA GLN A 515 -3.21 9.54 -5.40
C GLN A 515 -1.87 9.22 -4.69
N PRO A 516 -0.81 10.02 -4.93
CA PRO A 516 0.44 9.90 -4.17
C PRO A 516 0.25 10.13 -2.67
N SER A 517 0.68 9.17 -1.86
CA SER A 517 0.68 9.23 -0.40
C SER A 517 2.02 8.72 0.14
N VAL A 518 2.48 9.32 1.24
CA VAL A 518 3.74 8.92 1.88
C VAL A 518 3.43 7.79 2.85
N SER A 519 3.92 6.58 2.54
CA SER A 519 3.76 5.41 3.41
C SER A 519 4.88 5.29 4.44
N LYS A 520 6.08 5.77 4.09
CA LYS A 520 7.25 5.77 4.97
C LYS A 520 8.12 6.97 4.66
N SER A 521 8.72 7.57 5.68
CA SER A 521 9.74 8.60 5.54
C SER A 521 10.95 8.32 6.42
N VAL A 522 12.14 8.46 5.85
CA VAL A 522 13.42 8.26 6.52
C VAL A 522 14.31 9.47 6.28
N VAL A 523 14.91 10.01 7.32
CA VAL A 523 15.90 11.08 7.22
C VAL A 523 17.28 10.54 7.58
N THR A 524 18.22 10.76 6.67
CA THR A 524 19.64 10.51 6.87
C THR A 524 20.40 11.82 6.83
N THR A 525 21.49 11.92 7.58
CA THR A 525 22.36 13.10 7.60
C THR A 525 23.79 12.67 7.38
N ASP A 526 24.48 13.29 6.44
CA ASP A 526 25.89 12.99 6.15
C ASP A 526 26.85 13.74 7.10
N SER A 527 28.16 13.50 6.96
CA SER A 527 29.20 14.14 7.78
C SER A 527 29.31 15.66 7.59
N THR A 528 28.72 16.20 6.52
CA THR A 528 28.69 17.64 6.24
C THR A 528 27.45 18.33 6.83
N GLY A 529 26.53 17.57 7.43
CA GLY A 529 25.25 18.05 7.93
C GLY A 529 24.17 18.15 6.86
N LYS A 530 24.42 17.64 5.64
CA LYS A 530 23.42 17.61 4.57
C LYS A 530 22.42 16.50 4.83
N GLN A 531 21.12 16.82 4.75
CA GLN A 531 20.04 15.87 4.94
C GLN A 531 19.56 15.30 3.60
N THR A 532 19.35 13.98 3.58
CA THR A 532 18.60 13.29 2.53
C THR A 532 17.34 12.71 3.17
N VAL A 533 16.20 13.11 2.62
CA VAL A 533 14.85 12.68 3.02
C VAL A 533 14.38 11.65 2.01
N SER A 534 14.38 10.38 2.40
CA SER A 534 13.85 9.28 1.59
C SER A 534 12.38 9.08 1.93
N VAL A 535 11.49 9.35 0.97
CA VAL A 535 10.06 9.07 1.11
C VAL A 535 9.69 7.87 0.25
N THR A 536 9.00 6.89 0.84
CA THR A 536 8.38 5.79 0.11
C THR A 536 6.92 6.14 -0.14
N LEU A 537 6.51 6.03 -1.39
CA LEU A 537 5.16 6.32 -1.85
C LEU A 537 4.44 5.03 -2.23
N ASN A 538 3.11 5.02 -2.11
CA ASN A 538 2.25 3.95 -2.64
C ASN A 538 2.33 3.81 -4.18
N THR A 539 2.59 4.90 -4.90
CA THR A 539 2.54 4.97 -6.37
C THR A 539 3.78 5.64 -6.95
N THR A 540 4.04 5.36 -8.23
CA THR A 540 4.97 6.13 -9.06
C THR A 540 4.38 7.51 -9.34
N LEU A 541 5.18 8.56 -9.21
CA LEU A 541 4.84 9.92 -9.65
C LEU A 541 4.83 10.01 -11.17
N ASP A 542 3.89 10.79 -11.70
CA ASP A 542 3.84 11.12 -13.13
C ASP A 542 5.08 11.91 -13.57
N GLU A 543 5.50 11.71 -14.82
CA GLU A 543 6.69 12.38 -15.37
C GLU A 543 6.53 13.91 -15.34
N SER A 544 5.34 14.43 -15.63
CA SER A 544 5.08 15.88 -15.54
C SER A 544 5.19 16.40 -14.10
N SER A 545 4.82 15.59 -13.10
CA SER A 545 4.97 15.94 -11.69
C SER A 545 6.43 16.02 -11.30
N LEU A 546 7.26 15.05 -11.71
CA LEU A 546 8.70 15.08 -11.46
C LEU A 546 9.38 16.29 -12.12
N ILE A 547 9.01 16.61 -13.36
CA ILE A 547 9.52 17.80 -14.07
C ILE A 547 9.13 19.07 -13.30
N ASN A 548 7.88 19.20 -12.88
CA ASN A 548 7.41 20.37 -12.16
C ASN A 548 8.08 20.52 -10.78
N ILE A 549 8.27 19.41 -10.04
CA ILE A 549 9.03 19.42 -8.77
C ILE A 549 10.48 19.89 -9.02
N ARG A 550 11.15 19.38 -10.06
CA ARG A 550 12.53 19.78 -10.39
C ARG A 550 12.63 21.25 -10.80
N ASN A 551 11.65 21.76 -11.56
CA ASN A 551 11.57 23.17 -11.92
C ASN A 551 11.32 24.07 -10.70
N ALA A 552 10.43 23.64 -9.80
CA ALA A 552 10.19 24.32 -8.54
C ALA A 552 11.44 24.29 -7.64
N ALA A 553 12.20 23.19 -7.66
CA ALA A 553 13.42 23.03 -6.90
C ALA A 553 14.55 23.97 -7.37
N ALA A 554 14.67 24.19 -8.68
CA ALA A 554 15.62 25.15 -9.24
C ALA A 554 15.29 26.62 -8.90
N THR A 555 14.03 26.91 -8.59
CA THR A 555 13.53 28.28 -8.39
C THR A 555 13.12 28.60 -6.94
N GLY A 556 13.03 27.58 -6.07
CA GLY A 556 12.59 27.72 -4.68
C GLY A 556 11.13 28.17 -4.54
N THR A 557 10.28 27.83 -5.51
CA THR A 557 8.95 28.46 -5.63
C THR A 557 7.80 27.68 -4.97
N ALA A 558 7.97 26.38 -4.68
CA ALA A 558 6.90 25.54 -4.17
C ALA A 558 7.29 24.74 -2.90
N PRO A 559 6.51 24.83 -1.82
CA PRO A 559 6.62 23.94 -0.66
C PRO A 559 5.89 22.62 -0.98
N VAL A 560 6.57 21.70 -1.66
CA VAL A 560 6.00 20.44 -2.18
C VAL A 560 5.55 19.49 -1.06
N LEU A 561 6.25 19.51 0.08
CA LEU A 561 5.87 18.73 1.26
C LEU A 561 5.55 19.65 2.43
N LEU A 562 4.64 19.22 3.29
CA LEU A 562 4.38 19.82 4.58
C LEU A 562 4.97 18.95 5.68
N VAL A 563 5.46 19.61 6.73
CA VAL A 563 6.05 18.95 7.90
C VAL A 563 5.39 19.48 9.16
N MET A 564 4.70 18.62 9.89
CA MET A 564 4.16 18.94 11.21
C MET A 564 5.12 18.46 12.31
N ARG A 565 5.47 19.36 13.20
CA ARG A 565 6.36 19.09 14.35
C ARG A 565 5.70 19.48 15.65
N THR A 566 5.84 18.62 16.65
CA THR A 566 5.54 18.98 18.04
C THR A 566 6.72 19.74 18.63
N VAL A 567 6.48 20.96 19.11
CA VAL A 567 7.47 21.83 19.75
C VAL A 567 7.06 22.09 21.19
N TYR A 568 8.05 22.06 22.09
CA TYR A 568 7.86 22.31 23.50
C TYR A 568 8.41 23.68 23.88
N ASP A 569 7.65 24.44 24.67
CA ASP A 569 8.11 25.71 25.21
C ASP A 569 8.99 25.52 26.46
N SER A 570 9.52 26.63 26.99
CA SER A 570 10.37 26.64 28.18
C SER A 570 9.69 26.11 29.46
N THR A 571 8.36 25.94 29.45
CA THR A 571 7.57 25.40 30.56
C THR A 571 7.24 23.92 30.38
N GLY A 572 7.61 23.33 29.24
CA GLY A 572 7.32 21.95 28.87
C GLY A 572 5.95 21.76 28.21
N ALA A 573 5.23 22.85 27.90
CA ALA A 573 3.96 22.74 27.17
C ALA A 573 4.21 22.50 25.69
N SER A 574 3.53 21.51 25.11
CA SER A 574 3.63 21.15 23.70
C SER A 574 2.66 21.96 22.82
N SER A 575 3.11 22.32 21.63
CA SER A 575 2.28 22.86 20.55
C SER A 575 2.69 22.23 19.22
N THR A 576 1.81 22.28 18.21
CA THR A 576 2.14 21.80 16.86
C THR A 576 2.44 22.98 15.95
N LYS A 577 3.56 22.92 15.21
CA LYS A 577 3.92 23.87 14.15
C LYS A 577 4.01 23.16 12.81
N VAL A 578 3.64 23.87 11.74
CA VAL A 578 3.64 23.35 10.38
C VAL A 578 4.59 24.16 9.51
N TYR A 579 5.50 23.44 8.88
CA TYR A 579 6.56 23.97 8.04
C TYR A 579 6.35 23.56 6.59
N GLY A 580 6.77 24.43 5.67
CA GLY A 580 6.86 24.13 4.25
C GLY A 580 8.25 23.60 3.92
N TYR A 581 8.32 22.44 3.27
CA TYR A 581 9.58 21.88 2.81
C TYR A 581 9.74 22.12 1.31
N TYR A 582 10.72 22.95 0.97
CA TYR A 582 11.08 23.28 -0.40
C TYR A 582 12.17 22.31 -0.85
N ILE A 583 11.79 21.39 -1.73
CA ILE A 583 12.72 20.43 -2.34
C ILE A 583 13.71 21.22 -3.20
N THR A 584 15.01 20.95 -3.05
CA THR A 584 16.09 21.49 -3.89
C THR A 584 16.65 20.45 -4.86
N SER A 585 16.48 19.16 -4.57
CA SER A 585 16.79 18.07 -5.49
C SER A 585 15.91 16.85 -5.19
N ILE A 586 15.61 16.06 -6.22
CA ILE A 586 14.83 14.82 -6.11
C ILE A 586 15.39 13.78 -7.09
N SER A 587 15.54 12.54 -6.62
CA SER A 587 15.95 11.40 -7.44
C SER A 587 14.86 10.98 -8.43
N ASP A 588 15.18 10.04 -9.33
CA ASP A 588 14.15 9.21 -9.95
C ASP A 588 13.59 8.22 -8.91
N GLY A 589 12.41 7.68 -9.18
CA GLY A 589 11.75 6.72 -8.30
C GLY A 589 12.45 5.36 -8.34
N ILE A 590 12.82 4.84 -7.17
CA ILE A 590 13.35 3.48 -6.99
C ILE A 590 12.17 2.57 -6.64
N ASN A 591 11.84 1.61 -7.51
CA ASN A 591 10.79 0.64 -7.24
C ASN A 591 11.27 -0.35 -6.16
N LEU A 592 10.60 -0.40 -5.01
CA LEU A 592 10.85 -1.34 -3.92
C LEU A 592 9.82 -2.48 -3.90
N GLY A 593 9.19 -2.73 -5.05
CA GLY A 593 8.15 -3.74 -5.24
C GLY A 593 6.92 -3.48 -4.37
N PRO A 594 6.45 -4.46 -3.57
CA PRO A 594 5.27 -4.31 -2.71
C PRO A 594 5.38 -3.18 -1.68
N SER A 595 6.60 -2.75 -1.33
CA SER A 595 6.81 -1.65 -0.38
C SER A 595 6.52 -0.26 -0.96
N GLY A 596 6.36 -0.15 -2.29
CA GLY A 596 6.09 1.10 -2.99
C GLY A 596 7.32 1.66 -3.72
N ILE A 597 7.29 2.96 -4.02
CA ILE A 597 8.34 3.65 -4.79
C ILE A 597 9.06 4.66 -3.89
N GLN A 598 10.38 4.52 -3.74
CA GLN A 598 11.19 5.44 -2.96
C GLN A 598 11.71 6.60 -3.81
N TYR A 599 11.61 7.82 -3.27
CA TYR A 599 12.23 9.02 -3.80
C TYR A 599 13.15 9.62 -2.74
N ASP A 600 14.39 9.91 -3.11
CA ASP A 600 15.35 10.60 -2.25
C ASP A 600 15.33 12.09 -2.59
N MET A 601 15.14 12.92 -1.56
CA MET A 601 14.97 14.37 -1.69
C MET A 601 15.95 15.12 -0.79
N GLU A 602 16.44 16.24 -1.28
CA GLU A 602 17.16 17.24 -0.49
C GLU A 602 16.37 18.55 -0.54
N GLY A 603 16.46 19.38 0.49
CA GLY A 603 15.63 20.58 0.56
C GLY A 603 15.88 21.42 1.79
N ILE A 604 15.12 22.52 1.88
CA ILE A 604 15.14 23.45 3.00
C ILE A 604 13.77 23.46 3.68
N LEU A 605 13.78 23.39 5.01
CA LEU A 605 12.58 23.49 5.82
C LEU A 605 12.36 24.95 6.23
N VAL A 606 11.16 25.48 6.01
CA VAL A 606 10.84 26.90 6.20
C VAL A 606 9.61 27.04 7.09
N ASP A 607 9.66 27.95 8.06
CA ASP A 607 8.51 28.29 8.91
C ASP A 607 7.52 29.24 8.22
N ALA A 608 6.36 29.45 8.85
CA ALA A 608 5.29 30.28 8.27
C ALA A 608 5.72 31.74 8.03
N ASP A 609 6.71 32.23 8.79
CA ASP A 609 7.27 33.58 8.69
C ASP A 609 8.36 33.69 7.61
N GLY A 610 8.77 32.57 7.01
CA GLY A 610 9.78 32.51 5.96
C GLY A 610 11.21 32.26 6.46
N ASN A 611 11.40 31.93 7.74
CA ASN A 611 12.72 31.62 8.29
C ASN A 611 13.10 30.18 7.96
N VAL A 612 14.36 29.98 7.59
CA VAL A 612 14.92 28.66 7.33
C VAL A 612 15.27 27.97 8.65
N MET A 613 14.74 26.76 8.84
CA MET A 613 15.01 25.92 9.99
C MET A 613 16.33 25.17 9.80
N THR A 614 17.37 25.57 10.53
CA THR A 614 18.70 24.94 10.47
C THR A 614 18.71 23.48 10.94
N SER A 615 17.69 23.05 11.70
CA SER A 615 17.51 21.66 12.12
C SER A 615 17.07 20.73 10.98
N GLY A 616 16.59 21.27 9.86
CA GLY A 616 15.97 20.47 8.81
C GLY A 616 14.78 19.65 9.32
N ILE A 617 14.51 18.51 8.69
CA ILE A 617 13.50 17.54 9.15
C ILE A 617 14.09 16.71 10.29
N SER A 618 13.30 16.48 11.34
CA SER A 618 13.67 15.74 12.55
C SER A 618 12.98 14.39 12.62
N GLY A 619 13.50 13.48 13.44
CA GLY A 619 12.76 12.28 13.82
C GLY A 619 11.44 12.65 14.50
N ASN A 620 10.40 11.87 14.27
CA ASN A 620 9.01 12.10 14.70
C ASN A 620 8.26 13.25 14.01
N ASP A 621 8.90 13.97 13.09
CA ASP A 621 8.17 14.89 12.22
C ASP A 621 7.16 14.12 11.37
N LYS A 622 5.96 14.64 11.26
CA LYS A 622 4.90 14.10 10.40
C LYS A 622 4.97 14.76 9.03
N ILE A 623 5.04 13.98 7.96
CA ILE A 623 5.21 14.48 6.60
C ILE A 623 4.09 14.01 5.66
N ALA A 624 3.64 14.91 4.77
CA ALA A 624 2.70 14.63 3.71
C ALA A 624 2.94 15.56 2.51
N PHE A 625 2.38 15.21 1.35
CA PHE A 625 2.37 16.11 0.20
C PHE A 625 1.51 17.34 0.46
N ASN A 626 1.98 18.47 -0.05
CA ASN A 626 1.14 19.64 -0.27
C ASN A 626 0.42 19.51 -1.62
N PHE A 627 -0.62 20.31 -1.83
CA PHE A 627 -1.47 20.21 -3.01
C PHE A 627 -2.04 21.56 -3.42
N ARG A 628 -2.64 21.58 -4.61
CA ARG A 628 -3.30 22.74 -5.20
C ARG A 628 -4.81 22.68 -4.86
N ASP A 629 -5.34 23.75 -4.27
CA ASP A 629 -6.73 23.96 -3.87
C ASP A 629 -7.28 25.29 -4.44
N PRO A 630 -7.42 25.41 -5.78
CA PRO A 630 -7.80 26.68 -6.41
C PRO A 630 -9.22 27.12 -6.06
N GLU A 631 -10.08 26.19 -5.67
CA GLU A 631 -11.48 26.40 -5.33
C GLU A 631 -11.71 26.57 -3.81
N ASN A 632 -10.65 26.45 -3.00
CA ASN A 632 -10.69 26.49 -1.54
C ASN A 632 -11.63 25.42 -0.94
N GLU A 633 -11.72 24.24 -1.58
CA GLU A 633 -12.58 23.15 -1.10
C GLU A 633 -12.12 22.67 0.27
N ILE A 634 -10.81 22.43 0.45
CA ILE A 634 -10.24 21.94 1.71
C ILE A 634 -10.26 23.02 2.79
N ALA A 635 -9.97 24.27 2.41
CA ALA A 635 -10.03 25.37 3.36
C ALA A 635 -11.45 25.62 3.93
N ASN A 636 -12.49 25.23 3.17
CA ASN A 636 -13.90 25.38 3.53
C ASN A 636 -14.52 24.09 4.11
N ASP A 637 -13.78 22.98 4.21
CA ASP A 637 -14.25 21.75 4.85
C ASP A 637 -14.23 21.90 6.38
N GLU A 638 -15.40 22.22 6.96
CA GLU A 638 -15.54 22.41 8.41
C GLU A 638 -15.38 21.11 9.22
N GLU A 639 -15.62 19.93 8.64
CA GLU A 639 -15.47 18.67 9.36
C GLU A 639 -14.01 18.25 9.44
N LEU A 640 -13.29 18.32 8.32
CA LEU A 640 -11.85 18.08 8.29
C LEU A 640 -11.12 19.07 9.22
N LYS A 641 -11.50 20.35 9.16
CA LYS A 641 -11.01 21.37 10.06
C LYS A 641 -11.28 21.01 11.53
N ALA A 642 -12.49 20.58 11.88
CA ALA A 642 -12.81 20.18 13.24
C ALA A 642 -11.94 18.98 13.71
N ALA A 643 -11.74 17.98 12.86
CA ALA A 643 -10.89 16.82 13.16
C ALA A 643 -9.44 17.23 13.43
N TYR A 644 -8.86 18.07 12.57
CA TYR A 644 -7.50 18.58 12.76
C TYR A 644 -7.37 19.50 13.97
N VAL A 645 -8.25 20.49 14.10
CA VAL A 645 -8.20 21.47 15.20
C VAL A 645 -8.33 20.79 16.56
N SER A 646 -9.12 19.72 16.65
CA SER A 646 -9.25 18.94 17.89
C SER A 646 -7.95 18.27 18.35
N THR A 647 -7.03 18.00 17.41
CA THR A 647 -5.79 17.25 17.66
C THR A 647 -4.55 18.12 17.66
N VAL A 648 -4.42 19.04 16.69
CA VAL A 648 -3.21 19.89 16.50
C VAL A 648 -3.45 21.38 16.76
N GLY A 649 -4.71 21.79 17.00
CA GLY A 649 -5.08 23.16 17.28
C GLY A 649 -5.27 24.05 16.04
N LEU A 650 -5.90 25.21 16.24
CA LEU A 650 -6.28 26.15 15.18
C LEU A 650 -5.09 26.83 14.49
N ASP A 651 -4.01 27.09 15.23
CA ASP A 651 -2.79 27.71 14.68
C ASP A 651 -2.14 26.81 13.63
N ALA A 652 -2.01 25.51 13.93
CA ALA A 652 -1.45 24.53 13.00
C ALA A 652 -2.32 24.40 11.73
N TRP A 653 -3.65 24.34 11.88
CA TRP A 653 -4.57 24.33 10.74
C TRP A 653 -4.39 25.55 9.83
N ASN A 654 -4.34 26.75 10.41
CA ASN A 654 -4.15 27.98 9.63
C ASN A 654 -2.81 28.00 8.89
N GLN A 655 -1.75 27.47 9.51
CA GLN A 655 -0.45 27.31 8.85
C GLN A 655 -0.54 26.34 7.67
N MET A 656 -1.19 25.18 7.82
CA MET A 656 -1.41 24.23 6.72
C MET A 656 -2.08 24.90 5.52
N ILE A 657 -3.21 25.57 5.73
CA ILE A 657 -3.93 26.29 4.67
C ILE A 657 -3.07 27.40 4.04
N SER A 658 -2.26 28.10 4.83
CA SER A 658 -1.34 29.11 4.29
C SER A 658 -0.28 28.52 3.36
N TRP A 659 0.18 27.30 3.63
CA TRP A 659 1.13 26.58 2.78
C TRP A 659 0.48 26.03 1.52
N THR A 660 -0.77 25.57 1.59
CA THR A 660 -1.56 25.16 0.41
C THR A 660 -1.71 26.32 -0.58
N LYS A 661 -1.99 27.54 -0.10
CA LYS A 661 -2.03 28.74 -0.97
C LYS A 661 -0.72 29.05 -1.68
N LYS A 662 0.44 28.68 -1.09
CA LYS A 662 1.73 28.84 -1.77
C LYS A 662 1.91 27.79 -2.87
N MET A 663 1.36 26.58 -2.70
CA MET A 663 1.31 25.58 -3.76
C MET A 663 0.35 25.99 -4.89
N ASP A 664 -0.77 26.64 -4.56
CA ASP A 664 -1.67 27.25 -5.57
C ASP A 664 -0.97 28.27 -6.45
N ALA A 665 -0.19 29.15 -5.82
CA ALA A 665 0.61 30.14 -6.53
C ALA A 665 1.68 29.50 -7.43
N ALA A 666 2.19 28.31 -7.09
CA ALA A 666 3.13 27.57 -7.92
C ALA A 666 2.47 26.95 -9.18
N GLY A 667 1.16 26.69 -9.13
CA GLY A 667 0.34 26.44 -10.33
C GLY A 667 0.46 25.06 -10.96
N PHE A 668 0.91 24.03 -10.22
CA PHE A 668 0.96 22.64 -10.71
C PHE A 668 0.45 21.64 -9.67
N ASP A 669 -0.03 20.49 -10.14
CA ASP A 669 -0.48 19.39 -9.28
C ASP A 669 0.59 18.30 -9.16
N ILE A 670 0.61 17.62 -8.02
CA ILE A 670 1.37 16.38 -7.83
C ILE A 670 0.47 15.21 -8.19
N LYS A 671 0.87 14.39 -9.17
CA LYS A 671 0.06 13.30 -9.72
C LYS A 671 0.82 11.98 -9.72
N SER A 672 0.08 10.88 -9.60
CA SER A 672 0.56 9.55 -9.90
C SER A 672 0.62 9.31 -11.41
N SER A 673 1.35 8.29 -11.85
CA SER A 673 1.44 7.89 -13.26
C SER A 673 0.11 7.46 -13.89
N SER A 674 -0.92 7.17 -13.09
CA SER A 674 -2.31 6.95 -13.55
C SER A 674 -3.11 8.26 -13.71
N GLY A 675 -2.50 9.41 -13.39
CA GLY A 675 -3.10 10.73 -13.48
C GLY A 675 -3.86 11.21 -12.23
N LYS A 676 -3.85 10.44 -11.13
CA LYS A 676 -4.53 10.83 -9.88
C LYS A 676 -3.72 11.88 -9.13
N LYS A 677 -4.31 13.06 -8.91
CA LYS A 677 -3.70 14.18 -8.19
C LYS A 677 -3.85 14.04 -6.67
N VAL A 678 -2.86 14.54 -5.92
CA VAL A 678 -3.03 14.84 -4.49
C VAL A 678 -3.99 16.02 -4.37
N ILE A 679 -5.08 15.87 -3.62
CA ILE A 679 -6.10 16.94 -3.47
C ILE A 679 -6.50 17.24 -2.03
N GLY A 680 -5.82 16.66 -1.05
CA GLY A 680 -6.12 16.88 0.36
C GLY A 680 -5.00 16.42 1.27
N PHE A 681 -5.13 16.77 2.55
CA PHE A 681 -4.33 16.17 3.61
C PHE A 681 -4.83 14.75 3.92
N PRO A 682 -4.03 13.92 4.59
CA PRO A 682 -4.56 12.73 5.26
C PRO A 682 -5.77 13.07 6.16
N ASP A 683 -6.71 12.14 6.38
CA ASP A 683 -7.97 12.46 7.07
C ASP A 683 -7.77 12.90 8.51
N THR A 684 -6.76 12.34 9.19
CA THR A 684 -6.38 12.74 10.54
C THR A 684 -4.89 13.00 10.68
N PRO A 685 -4.45 13.79 11.68
CA PRO A 685 -3.04 13.99 11.95
C PRO A 685 -2.28 12.70 12.31
N SER A 686 -2.95 11.61 12.70
CA SER A 686 -2.31 10.30 12.95
C SER A 686 -1.95 9.56 11.66
N ASP A 687 -2.60 9.89 10.54
CA ASP A 687 -2.40 9.20 9.25
C ASP A 687 -1.21 9.75 8.46
N TRP A 688 -0.56 10.80 8.96
CA TRP A 688 0.67 11.32 8.38
C TRP A 688 1.85 10.38 8.63
N SER A 689 2.72 10.24 7.63
CA SER A 689 3.95 9.45 7.79
C SER A 689 4.84 10.07 8.85
N VAL A 690 5.18 9.28 9.87
CA VAL A 690 6.12 9.68 10.91
C VAL A 690 7.54 9.41 10.45
N THR A 691 8.36 10.44 10.46
CA THR A 691 9.73 10.40 9.94
C THR A 691 10.64 9.65 10.89
N GLN A 692 11.31 8.62 10.37
CA GLN A 692 12.30 7.84 11.09
C GLN A 692 13.69 8.42 10.86
N PHE A 693 14.44 8.61 11.93
CA PHE A 693 15.84 8.99 11.82
C PHE A 693 16.72 7.75 11.63
N VAL A 694 17.56 7.75 10.60
CA VAL A 694 18.61 6.75 10.39
C VAL A 694 19.95 7.47 10.44
N GLY A 695 20.55 7.49 11.62
CA GLY A 695 21.89 8.03 11.76
C GLY A 695 22.92 7.14 11.08
N ASN A 696 23.80 7.76 10.31
CA ASN A 696 25.05 7.15 9.88
C ASN A 696 26.05 7.32 11.03
N PRO A 697 26.53 6.25 11.70
CA PRO A 697 27.59 6.37 12.69
C PRO A 697 28.92 6.60 11.95
N ASN A 698 29.06 7.77 11.32
CA ASN A 698 30.35 8.26 10.88
C ASN A 698 31.18 8.55 12.14
N VAL A 699 32.13 7.66 12.40
CA VAL A 699 33.11 7.76 13.48
C VAL A 699 34.07 8.91 13.19
N GLU A 700 33.67 10.14 13.46
CA GLU A 700 34.61 11.26 13.48
C GLU A 700 35.33 11.31 14.83
N THR A 701 36.66 11.30 14.78
CA THR A 701 37.50 11.41 15.96
C THR A 701 37.43 12.82 16.53
N PHE A 702 37.20 12.95 17.83
CA PHE A 702 37.22 14.24 18.51
C PHE A 702 38.47 14.37 19.38
N VAL A 703 39.26 15.41 19.12
CA VAL A 703 40.48 15.71 19.86
C VAL A 703 40.27 16.98 20.67
N LEU A 704 40.35 16.85 22.00
CA LEU A 704 40.17 17.97 22.93
C LEU A 704 41.46 18.78 23.14
N ASP A 705 42.59 18.28 22.62
CA ASP A 705 43.93 18.79 22.94
C ASP A 705 44.30 20.09 22.21
N LYS A 706 44.28 21.22 22.94
CA LYS A 706 44.65 22.55 22.42
C LYS A 706 45.88 23.18 23.10
N ASN A 707 46.38 22.59 24.20
CA ASN A 707 47.37 23.21 25.07
C ASN A 707 48.64 22.36 25.19
N ILE A 708 49.80 23.01 25.04
CA ILE A 708 51.12 22.35 25.17
C ILE A 708 51.62 22.40 26.62
N ASP A 709 51.29 23.47 27.35
CA ASP A 709 51.62 23.64 28.76
C ASP A 709 50.60 22.85 29.60
N ARG A 710 51.10 21.92 30.43
CA ARG A 710 50.25 21.02 31.24
C ARG A 710 50.60 21.06 32.72
N PRO A 711 49.63 20.75 33.60
CA PRO A 711 49.87 20.56 35.03
C PRO A 711 50.95 19.51 35.35
N GLU A 712 51.54 19.63 36.54
CA GLU A 712 52.59 18.73 37.05
C GLU A 712 52.05 17.32 37.30
N PHE A 713 52.60 16.31 36.60
CA PHE A 713 52.15 14.90 36.71
C PHE A 713 53.08 14.03 37.57
N ASP A 714 53.96 14.65 38.37
CA ASP A 714 55.04 13.98 39.09
C ASP A 714 54.53 12.95 40.12
N LYS A 715 53.42 13.24 40.81
CA LYS A 715 52.83 12.33 41.80
C LYS A 715 52.33 11.05 41.16
N GLN A 716 51.59 11.14 40.07
CA GLN A 716 51.08 10.00 39.31
C GLN A 716 52.22 9.23 38.63
N ALA A 717 53.22 9.94 38.09
CA ALA A 717 54.41 9.33 37.49
C ALA A 717 55.23 8.51 38.51
N ALA A 718 55.30 8.96 39.77
CA ALA A 718 55.96 8.20 40.84
C ALA A 718 55.26 6.85 41.10
N VAL A 719 53.92 6.84 41.13
CA VAL A 719 53.12 5.61 41.26
C VAL A 719 53.37 4.68 40.07
N LEU A 720 53.32 5.21 38.85
CA LEU A 720 53.56 4.45 37.62
C LEU A 720 54.98 3.87 37.56
N THR A 721 55.99 4.63 37.97
CA THR A 721 57.38 4.15 38.03
C THR A 721 57.50 2.95 38.97
N GLU A 722 56.78 2.95 40.09
CA GLU A 722 56.78 1.82 41.03
C GLU A 722 56.06 0.59 40.46
N VAL A 723 54.94 0.78 39.75
CA VAL A 723 54.28 -0.31 39.01
C VAL A 723 55.22 -0.92 37.98
N ALA A 724 55.95 -0.09 37.23
CA ALA A 724 56.91 -0.57 36.22
C ALA A 724 58.05 -1.39 36.85
N LYS A 725 58.61 -0.95 38.00
CA LYS A 725 59.63 -1.73 38.72
C LYS A 725 59.13 -3.12 39.12
N ASN A 726 57.87 -3.20 39.56
CA ASN A 726 57.24 -4.46 39.95
C ASN A 726 56.85 -5.34 38.74
N ASN A 727 57.04 -4.84 37.51
CA ASN A 727 56.75 -5.55 36.26
C ASN A 727 57.95 -5.50 35.29
N SER A 728 59.10 -5.98 35.75
CA SER A 728 60.32 -6.11 34.92
C SER A 728 60.86 -4.79 34.32
N GLY A 729 60.52 -3.66 34.92
CA GLY A 729 60.97 -2.33 34.49
C GLY A 729 60.06 -1.64 33.48
N GLU A 730 58.96 -2.25 33.08
CA GLU A 730 58.00 -1.71 32.10
C GLU A 730 56.56 -1.77 32.62
N LEU A 731 55.77 -0.75 32.30
CA LEU A 731 54.34 -0.74 32.55
C LEU A 731 53.64 -1.82 31.71
N PRO A 732 52.63 -2.50 32.26
CA PRO A 732 51.72 -3.29 31.44
C PRO A 732 51.04 -2.43 30.37
N ALA A 733 50.60 -3.05 29.28
CA ALA A 733 50.06 -2.34 28.13
C ALA A 733 48.78 -1.52 28.44
N ASP A 734 48.10 -1.76 29.55
CA ASP A 734 46.89 -1.06 29.98
C ASP A 734 47.14 -0.01 31.09
N PHE A 735 48.41 0.33 31.37
CA PHE A 735 48.81 1.26 32.45
C PHE A 735 49.40 2.60 31.94
N THR A 736 49.42 2.85 30.65
CA THR A 736 49.99 4.08 30.06
C THR A 736 48.94 5.15 29.71
N ALA A 737 47.66 4.85 29.93
CA ALA A 737 46.54 5.76 29.73
C ALA A 737 45.35 5.39 30.63
N ASP A 738 44.44 6.35 30.81
CA ASP A 738 43.07 6.06 31.26
C ASP A 738 42.12 5.89 30.07
N LEU A 739 41.10 5.08 30.26
CA LEU A 739 39.94 5.04 29.37
C LEU A 739 38.69 5.48 30.14
N ILE A 740 38.04 6.54 29.70
CA ILE A 740 36.78 7.01 30.27
C ILE A 740 35.66 6.69 29.27
N ILE A 741 34.58 6.10 29.74
CA ILE A 741 33.37 5.88 28.95
C ILE A 741 32.22 6.60 29.64
N THR A 742 31.58 7.51 28.93
CA THR A 742 30.46 8.31 29.41
C THR A 742 29.19 7.88 28.68
N SER A 743 28.17 7.44 29.42
CA SER A 743 26.85 7.13 28.86
C SER A 743 26.20 8.42 28.31
N ILE A 744 25.70 8.40 27.07
CA ILE A 744 25.13 9.59 26.45
C ILE A 744 23.70 9.82 26.98
N PRO A 745 23.39 10.96 27.63
CA PRO A 745 22.04 11.25 28.11
C PRO A 745 21.09 11.56 26.96
N THR A 746 19.79 11.33 27.16
CA THR A 746 18.74 11.62 26.16
C THR A 746 18.66 13.10 25.76
N SER A 747 19.13 14.01 26.62
CA SER A 747 19.18 15.44 26.34
C SER A 747 20.33 15.88 25.44
N ALA A 748 21.34 15.04 25.22
CA ALA A 748 22.52 15.40 24.42
C ALA A 748 22.21 15.45 22.93
N GLY A 749 22.97 16.27 22.18
CA GLY A 749 22.76 16.41 20.73
C GLY A 749 21.36 16.89 20.35
N ASN A 750 20.73 17.72 21.20
CA ASN A 750 19.35 18.20 21.06
C ASN A 750 18.31 17.06 20.91
N GLY A 751 18.45 15.98 21.70
CA GLY A 751 17.57 14.82 21.61
C GLY A 751 18.02 13.76 20.61
N ASN A 752 19.13 14.00 19.90
CA ASN A 752 19.75 13.03 19.00
C ASN A 752 21.13 12.61 19.52
N PRO A 753 21.26 11.44 20.16
CA PRO A 753 22.52 11.00 20.74
C PRO A 753 23.59 10.62 19.69
N LEU A 754 23.24 10.61 18.40
CA LEU A 754 24.17 10.39 17.28
C LEU A 754 24.81 11.69 16.76
N VAL A 755 24.31 12.87 17.17
CA VAL A 755 24.78 14.18 16.69
C VAL A 755 25.16 15.07 17.88
N LEU A 756 26.23 14.68 18.57
CA LEU A 756 26.73 15.45 19.71
C LEU A 756 27.32 16.80 19.29
N SER A 757 26.95 17.86 20.01
CA SER A 757 27.57 19.19 19.85
C SER A 757 29.04 19.16 20.29
N ASN A 758 29.86 20.13 19.87
CA ASN A 758 31.24 20.24 20.34
C ASN A 758 31.33 20.49 21.86
N GLU A 759 30.28 21.08 22.45
CA GLU A 759 30.15 21.29 23.89
C GLU A 759 29.87 19.97 24.62
N ASP A 760 28.92 19.16 24.11
CA ASP A 760 28.66 17.81 24.61
C ASP A 760 29.93 16.96 24.58
N LYS A 761 30.57 16.88 23.40
CA LYS A 761 31.82 16.14 23.19
C LYS A 761 32.92 16.58 24.16
N SER A 762 33.07 17.90 24.36
CA SER A 762 34.04 18.47 25.31
C SER A 762 33.72 18.10 26.75
N SER A 763 32.45 18.17 27.16
CA SER A 763 32.02 17.88 28.52
C SER A 763 32.21 16.40 28.89
N PHE A 764 31.88 15.48 27.98
CA PHE A 764 32.01 14.04 28.20
C PHE A 764 33.46 13.55 28.23
N SER A 765 34.39 14.37 27.72
CA SER A 765 35.80 14.03 27.60
C SER A 765 36.70 14.56 28.71
N LYS A 766 36.24 15.46 29.58
CA LYS A 766 37.11 16.10 30.60
C LYS A 766 37.19 15.31 31.91
N ALA A 767 38.38 15.24 32.50
CA ALA A 767 38.55 14.86 33.90
C ALA A 767 38.53 16.13 34.78
N GLY A 768 37.85 16.07 35.92
CA GLY A 768 37.79 17.17 36.89
C GLY A 768 39.03 17.26 37.79
N ALA A 769 38.95 18.10 38.82
CA ALA A 769 39.98 18.22 39.83
C ALA A 769 40.22 16.88 40.55
N ASN A 770 41.47 16.54 40.85
CA ASN A 770 41.86 15.25 41.44
C ASN A 770 41.40 14.00 40.66
N GLY A 771 41.07 14.14 39.37
CA GLY A 771 40.69 13.03 38.51
C GLY A 771 39.25 12.53 38.69
N THR A 772 38.37 13.35 39.28
CA THR A 772 36.93 13.05 39.31
C THR A 772 36.36 12.96 37.89
N VAL A 773 35.56 11.93 37.61
CA VAL A 773 34.85 11.79 36.33
C VAL A 773 33.39 12.23 36.46
N GLY A 774 32.77 12.60 35.33
CA GLY A 774 31.38 13.07 35.29
C GLY A 774 30.35 12.01 35.73
N ALA A 775 29.14 12.44 36.05
CA ALA A 775 28.03 11.54 36.33
C ALA A 775 27.69 10.69 35.09
N GLY A 776 27.49 9.39 35.27
CA GLY A 776 27.27 8.45 34.15
C GLY A 776 28.54 8.05 33.41
N SER A 777 29.73 8.40 33.94
CA SER A 777 31.02 7.98 33.40
C SER A 777 31.68 6.89 34.25
N VAL A 778 32.38 5.96 33.58
CA VAL A 778 33.24 4.95 34.21
C VAL A 778 34.66 5.12 33.69
N ALA A 779 35.63 5.28 34.60
CA ALA A 779 37.05 5.29 34.25
C ALA A 779 37.64 3.89 34.37
N TYR A 780 38.58 3.55 33.49
CA TYR A 780 39.41 2.37 33.58
C TYR A 780 40.87 2.80 33.73
N VAL A 781 41.48 2.45 34.86
CA VAL A 781 42.85 2.76 35.23
C VAL A 781 43.60 1.45 35.43
N GLY A 782 44.71 1.25 34.72
CA GLY A 782 45.43 -0.03 34.78
C GLY A 782 44.57 -1.22 34.33
N GLY A 783 43.73 -1.00 33.32
CA GLY A 783 42.82 -1.98 32.76
C GLY A 783 41.56 -2.30 33.59
N LYS A 784 41.42 -1.75 34.80
CA LYS A 784 40.30 -2.03 35.72
C LYS A 784 39.42 -0.81 35.96
N ALA A 785 38.12 -1.04 36.14
CA ALA A 785 37.17 0.01 36.49
C ALA A 785 37.58 0.71 37.80
N SER A 786 37.51 2.04 37.80
CA SER A 786 37.94 2.92 38.87
C SER A 786 36.96 4.08 39.01
N ALA A 787 36.78 4.57 40.24
CA ALA A 787 35.95 5.75 40.53
C ALA A 787 36.61 7.07 40.11
N SER A 788 37.92 7.06 39.84
CA SER A 788 38.70 8.24 39.46
C SER A 788 39.72 7.91 38.37
N SER A 789 40.01 8.91 37.55
CA SER A 789 41.10 8.94 36.55
C SER A 789 42.41 9.34 37.23
N MET A 790 43.56 8.88 36.71
CA MET A 790 44.86 9.45 37.11
C MET A 790 45.13 10.80 36.45
N CYS A 791 44.50 11.05 35.30
CA CYS A 791 44.48 12.36 34.67
C CYS A 791 43.54 13.31 35.42
N PHE A 792 43.93 14.58 35.52
CA PHE A 792 43.17 15.60 36.23
C PHE A 792 43.27 16.95 35.51
N SER A 793 42.35 17.86 35.84
CA SER A 793 42.42 19.27 35.43
C SER A 793 42.88 20.16 36.58
N ASP A 794 43.62 21.21 36.27
CA ASP A 794 43.92 22.29 37.21
C ASP A 794 42.75 23.27 37.40
N GLU A 795 42.95 24.30 38.23
CA GLU A 795 41.94 25.35 38.50
C GLU A 795 41.54 26.15 37.25
N SER A 796 42.40 26.17 36.22
CA SER A 796 42.13 26.82 34.92
C SER A 796 41.47 25.87 33.92
N GLY A 797 41.20 24.61 34.31
CA GLY A 797 40.58 23.60 33.45
C GLY A 797 41.51 22.98 32.41
N VAL A 798 42.83 23.10 32.59
CA VAL A 798 43.84 22.50 31.69
C VAL A 798 44.13 21.06 32.12
N GLU A 799 44.03 20.11 31.19
CA GLU A 799 44.24 18.69 31.48
C GLU A 799 45.72 18.30 31.54
N SER A 800 46.06 17.48 32.53
CA SER A 800 47.39 16.87 32.70
C SER A 800 47.76 15.86 31.61
N CYS A 801 46.79 15.38 30.84
CA CYS A 801 46.93 14.31 29.84
C CYS A 801 46.39 14.73 28.47
N THR A 802 46.85 14.05 27.43
CA THR A 802 46.31 14.21 26.06
C THR A 802 45.06 13.34 25.89
N SER A 803 43.98 13.93 25.36
CA SER A 803 42.67 13.29 25.23
C SER A 803 42.25 13.08 23.77
N ILE A 804 41.86 11.84 23.42
CA ILE A 804 41.33 11.46 22.08
C ILE A 804 40.04 10.67 22.28
N SER A 805 38.97 11.02 21.56
CA SER A 805 37.63 10.49 21.82
C SER A 805 36.91 9.94 20.58
N TYR A 806 36.06 8.94 20.82
CA TYR A 806 35.28 8.22 19.81
C TYR A 806 33.88 7.85 20.36
N PRO A 807 32.82 7.83 19.54
CA PRO A 807 31.54 7.22 19.90
C PRO A 807 31.67 5.69 19.98
N VAL A 808 30.94 5.06 20.91
CA VAL A 808 30.94 3.60 21.11
C VAL A 808 29.54 3.07 21.42
N SER A 809 29.22 1.88 20.94
CA SER A 809 27.91 1.22 21.15
C SER A 809 28.02 -0.30 21.32
N GLY A 810 29.24 -0.82 21.45
CA GLY A 810 29.52 -2.24 21.52
C GLY A 810 30.99 -2.54 21.82
N PRO A 811 31.40 -3.83 21.81
CA PRO A 811 32.76 -4.25 22.08
C PRO A 811 33.76 -3.69 21.05
N PHE A 812 34.96 -3.39 21.51
CA PHE A 812 36.02 -2.82 20.67
C PHE A 812 37.43 -3.18 21.19
N ARG A 813 38.43 -2.93 20.35
CA ARG A 813 39.86 -3.01 20.68
C ARG A 813 40.53 -1.68 20.36
N LEU A 814 41.41 -1.26 21.25
CA LEU A 814 42.15 -0.02 21.14
C LEU A 814 43.64 -0.29 21.32
N ASN A 815 44.45 0.34 20.47
CA ASN A 815 45.90 0.34 20.56
C ASN A 815 46.43 1.74 20.24
N VAL A 816 47.16 2.36 21.16
CA VAL A 816 47.81 3.65 20.97
C VAL A 816 49.32 3.47 21.13
N ARG A 817 50.09 3.86 20.11
CA ARG A 817 51.56 3.89 20.17
C ARG A 817 52.05 5.32 20.16
N VAL A 818 52.93 5.65 21.08
CA VAL A 818 53.51 6.99 21.21
C VAL A 818 54.97 6.94 20.78
N PHE A 819 55.35 7.89 19.93
CA PHE A 819 56.72 8.07 19.47
C PHE A 819 57.19 9.50 19.76
N ASP A 820 58.50 9.67 19.94
CA ASP A 820 59.09 10.99 19.94
C ASP A 820 59.12 11.58 18.51
N HIS A 821 59.49 12.86 18.39
CA HIS A 821 59.63 13.55 17.11
C HIS A 821 60.68 12.95 16.15
N MET A 822 61.57 12.07 16.64
CA MET A 822 62.56 11.35 15.82
C MET A 822 62.07 9.96 15.41
N GLY A 823 60.87 9.55 15.85
CA GLY A 823 60.28 8.25 15.55
C GLY A 823 60.70 7.12 16.49
N HIS A 824 61.35 7.42 17.62
CA HIS A 824 61.64 6.40 18.64
C HIS A 824 60.39 6.09 19.46
N PHE A 825 60.22 4.81 19.78
CA PHE A 825 59.13 4.34 20.62
C PHE A 825 59.24 4.91 22.05
N VAL A 826 58.13 5.43 22.58
CA VAL A 826 58.05 6.02 23.93
C VAL A 826 57.22 5.15 24.85
N SER A 827 55.99 4.85 24.44
CA SER A 827 55.05 4.04 25.22
C SER A 827 53.94 3.47 24.34
N GLN A 828 53.23 2.47 24.86
CA GLN A 828 52.07 1.86 24.22
C GLN A 828 50.94 1.63 25.21
N TYR A 829 49.72 1.95 24.77
CA TYR A 829 48.48 1.59 25.43
C TYR A 829 47.69 0.56 24.62
N GLN A 830 47.16 -0.49 25.26
CA GLN A 830 46.25 -1.45 24.66
C GLN A 830 45.12 -1.79 25.62
N LYS A 831 43.88 -1.77 25.11
CA LYS A 831 42.70 -2.24 25.86
C LYS A 831 41.74 -2.93 24.91
N ARG A 832 41.22 -4.08 25.34
CA ARG A 832 40.06 -4.74 24.75
C ARG A 832 38.89 -4.56 25.70
N MET A 833 37.75 -4.15 25.15
CA MET A 833 36.49 -4.01 25.86
C MET A 833 35.54 -5.09 25.39
N SER A 834 35.09 -5.93 26.31
CA SER A 834 34.04 -6.92 26.09
C SER A 834 32.64 -6.26 26.10
N ALA A 835 31.63 -6.96 25.59
CA ALA A 835 30.25 -6.48 25.62
C ALA A 835 29.79 -6.21 27.07
N ASP A 836 30.09 -7.13 28.00
CA ASP A 836 29.74 -6.98 29.42
C ASP A 836 30.39 -5.76 30.08
N GLU A 837 31.65 -5.45 29.74
CA GLU A 837 32.32 -4.26 30.24
C GLU A 837 31.65 -2.98 29.70
N ILE A 838 31.25 -2.97 28.43
CA ILE A 838 30.55 -1.83 27.81
C ILE A 838 29.17 -1.64 28.43
N HIS A 839 28.39 -2.71 28.60
CA HIS A 839 27.07 -2.64 29.22
C HIS A 839 27.13 -2.06 30.64
N LYS A 840 28.11 -2.51 31.43
CA LYS A 840 28.34 -1.95 32.77
C LYS A 840 28.77 -0.49 32.72
N ALA A 841 29.63 -0.12 31.77
CA ALA A 841 30.09 1.26 31.60
C ALA A 841 28.95 2.22 31.20
N LEU A 842 27.94 1.74 30.47
CA LEU A 842 26.77 2.53 30.08
C LEU A 842 25.72 2.69 31.21
N GLY A 843 25.87 1.96 32.32
CA GLY A 843 24.96 2.01 33.48
C GLY A 843 24.07 0.78 33.67
N GLY A 844 24.32 -0.31 32.91
CA GLY A 844 23.51 -1.53 32.97
C GLY A 844 22.20 -1.44 32.19
N GLU A 845 21.41 -2.52 32.24
CA GLU A 845 20.10 -2.61 31.59
C GLU A 845 19.10 -1.68 32.28
N THR A 846 18.49 -0.79 31.52
CA THR A 846 17.54 0.21 32.04
C THR A 846 16.10 -0.07 31.61
N ALA A 847 15.90 -0.62 30.41
CA ALA A 847 14.57 -0.93 29.89
C ALA A 847 14.61 -2.01 28.81
N LYS A 848 13.52 -2.79 28.75
CA LYS A 848 13.19 -3.66 27.62
C LYS A 848 12.16 -2.96 26.75
N LEU A 849 12.63 -2.36 25.65
CA LEU A 849 11.76 -1.65 24.72
C LEU A 849 11.16 -2.66 23.74
N GLY A 850 9.83 -2.68 23.59
CA GLY A 850 9.12 -3.69 22.80
C GLY A 850 9.63 -3.83 21.36
N ALA A 851 10.11 -2.75 20.75
CA ALA A 851 10.69 -2.75 19.40
C ALA A 851 12.12 -3.31 19.30
N CYS A 852 12.86 -3.38 20.42
CA CYS A 852 14.18 -4.03 20.48
C CYS A 852 14.12 -5.51 20.89
N GLY A 853 12.95 -5.99 21.33
CA GLY A 853 12.75 -7.36 21.81
C GLY A 853 13.45 -7.65 23.14
N GLU A 854 13.34 -8.90 23.62
CA GLU A 854 14.05 -9.34 24.83
C GLU A 854 15.55 -9.61 24.61
N GLU A 855 15.96 -9.76 23.36
CA GLU A 855 17.32 -10.14 22.96
C GLU A 855 18.31 -8.96 23.02
N TYR A 856 17.83 -7.74 22.83
CA TYR A 856 18.67 -6.52 22.79
C TYR A 856 18.16 -5.45 23.76
N PRO A 857 18.43 -5.58 25.08
CA PRO A 857 18.00 -4.58 26.06
C PRO A 857 18.63 -3.20 25.82
N LEU A 858 17.95 -2.13 26.24
CA LEU A 858 18.53 -0.80 26.27
C LEU A 858 19.51 -0.70 27.45
N TYR A 859 20.75 -0.30 27.16
CA TYR A 859 21.77 -0.02 28.16
C TYR A 859 21.98 1.48 28.33
N GLY A 860 21.97 1.95 29.58
CA GLY A 860 21.98 3.39 29.85
C GLY A 860 20.71 4.08 29.35
N SER A 861 20.78 5.38 29.09
CA SER A 861 19.62 6.19 28.67
C SER A 861 19.33 6.15 27.18
N THR A 862 20.35 5.91 26.35
CA THR A 862 20.26 6.00 24.88
C THR A 862 20.83 4.78 24.15
N GLY A 863 21.52 3.86 24.84
CA GLY A 863 22.24 2.75 24.20
C GLY A 863 23.60 3.13 23.60
N LEU A 864 24.01 4.40 23.70
CA LEU A 864 25.26 4.92 23.15
C LEU A 864 26.17 5.45 24.26
N GLY A 865 27.48 5.30 24.05
CA GLY A 865 28.53 5.84 24.90
C GLY A 865 29.50 6.73 24.14
N TRP A 866 30.17 7.60 24.90
CA TRP A 866 31.27 8.41 24.44
C TRP A 866 32.56 7.97 25.14
N MET A 867 33.51 7.44 24.37
CA MET A 867 34.79 6.95 24.87
C MET A 867 35.85 8.04 24.73
N THR A 868 36.62 8.28 25.79
CA THR A 868 37.78 9.18 25.81
C THR A 868 39.01 8.48 26.37
N ILE A 869 40.08 8.48 25.58
CA ILE A 869 41.39 7.94 25.91
C ILE A 869 42.24 9.08 26.45
N LYS A 870 42.80 8.94 27.65
CA LYS A 870 43.68 9.95 28.27
C LYS A 870 45.10 9.41 28.41
N MET A 871 45.95 9.77 27.46
CA MET A 871 47.34 9.32 27.42
C MET A 871 48.18 10.07 28.45
N TYR A 872 48.89 9.33 29.30
CA TYR A 872 49.77 9.91 30.31
C TYR A 872 51.06 10.46 29.67
N PRO A 873 51.66 11.53 30.22
CA PRO A 873 52.94 12.05 29.78
C PRO A 873 54.13 11.24 30.33
N VAL A 874 54.10 9.91 30.21
CA VAL A 874 55.16 8.99 30.69
C VAL A 874 55.64 8.04 29.60
N SER A 875 56.89 7.56 29.73
CA SER A 875 57.44 6.48 28.93
C SER A 875 56.94 5.11 29.41
N GLN A 876 57.27 4.05 28.67
CA GLN A 876 56.95 2.67 29.05
C GLN A 876 57.53 2.28 30.43
N SER A 877 58.59 2.95 30.92
CA SER A 877 59.14 2.70 32.26
C SER A 877 58.47 3.53 33.38
N GLY A 878 57.36 4.21 33.08
CA GLY A 878 56.62 5.04 34.02
C GLY A 878 57.27 6.39 34.34
N ARG A 879 58.41 6.71 33.70
CA ARG A 879 59.11 7.98 33.88
C ARG A 879 58.49 9.07 33.02
N MET A 880 58.39 10.30 33.53
CA MET A 880 57.88 11.42 32.74
C MET A 880 58.69 11.62 31.46
N ILE A 881 58.00 11.93 30.37
CA ILE A 881 58.60 12.26 29.08
C ILE A 881 59.19 13.67 29.08
N ALA A 882 60.16 13.94 28.20
CA ALA A 882 60.79 15.26 28.11
C ALA A 882 59.85 16.30 27.49
N THR A 883 60.14 17.59 27.68
CA THR A 883 59.44 18.64 26.93
C THR A 883 59.72 18.49 25.44
N GLY A 884 58.69 18.38 24.60
CA GLY A 884 58.84 18.22 23.15
C GLY A 884 57.55 17.77 22.45
N PRO A 885 57.56 17.66 21.11
CA PRO A 885 56.46 17.09 20.34
C PRO A 885 56.52 15.55 20.31
N TYR A 886 55.34 14.92 20.36
CA TYR A 886 55.15 13.47 20.32
C TYR A 886 54.10 13.08 19.27
N ILE A 887 54.29 11.92 18.66
CA ILE A 887 53.43 11.35 17.63
C ILE A 887 52.61 10.21 18.24
N TYR A 888 51.29 10.27 18.11
CA TYR A 888 50.36 9.28 18.62
C TYR A 888 49.72 8.55 17.46
N GLN A 889 49.98 7.26 17.33
CA GLN A 889 49.33 6.38 16.36
C GLN A 889 48.22 5.60 17.06
N VAL A 890 46.96 5.91 16.74
CA VAL A 890 45.78 5.31 17.34
C VAL A 890 45.17 4.32 16.36
N THR A 891 45.05 3.06 16.76
CA THR A 891 44.27 2.05 16.04
C THR A 891 43.05 1.70 16.88
N PHE A 892 41.86 1.99 16.35
CA PHE A 892 40.59 1.64 16.96
C PHE A 892 39.87 0.61 16.08
N ILE A 893 39.46 -0.50 16.69
CA ILE A 893 38.78 -1.61 16.01
C ILE A 893 37.45 -1.82 16.71
N GLN A 894 36.36 -1.59 16.00
CA GLN A 894 35.01 -1.88 16.43
C GLN A 894 34.61 -3.27 15.89
N GLU A 895 34.02 -4.09 16.75
CA GLU A 895 33.58 -5.44 16.38
C GLU A 895 32.15 -5.41 15.82
N ASP A 896 31.79 -6.46 15.07
CA ASP A 896 30.39 -6.68 14.68
C ASP A 896 29.51 -6.84 15.94
N TYR A 897 28.51 -5.98 16.09
CA TYR A 897 27.67 -5.99 17.29
C TYR A 897 26.29 -5.37 17.06
N LYS A 898 25.24 -6.05 17.53
CA LYS A 898 23.86 -5.53 17.51
C LYS A 898 23.50 -4.92 18.87
N TYR A 899 22.88 -3.74 18.85
CA TYR A 899 22.53 -3.00 20.06
C TYR A 899 21.23 -2.22 19.88
N CYS A 900 20.54 -1.94 20.98
CA CYS A 900 19.34 -1.09 21.00
C CYS A 900 19.74 0.38 21.25
N VAL A 901 19.17 1.31 20.49
CA VAL A 901 19.36 2.76 20.64
C VAL A 901 18.02 3.48 20.80
N LYS A 902 18.01 4.57 21.57
CA LYS A 902 16.83 5.43 21.76
C LYS A 902 17.25 6.91 21.74
N GLY A 903 16.46 7.77 21.09
CA GLY A 903 16.61 9.22 21.14
C GLY A 903 16.03 9.88 22.38
N GLY A 904 15.72 11.17 22.28
CA GLY A 904 15.41 12.05 23.41
C GLY A 904 14.01 11.91 24.02
N ASP A 905 13.06 11.30 23.33
CA ASP A 905 11.65 11.28 23.73
C ASP A 905 11.33 10.10 24.65
N ALA A 906 10.52 10.33 25.69
CA ALA A 906 10.08 9.29 26.62
C ALA A 906 9.29 8.18 25.91
N ASP A 907 8.54 8.51 24.86
CA ASP A 907 7.64 7.60 24.14
C ASP A 907 8.26 6.97 22.88
N GLU A 908 9.51 7.28 22.55
CA GLU A 908 10.21 6.70 21.39
C GLU A 908 10.45 5.20 21.56
N ALA A 909 10.02 4.42 20.55
CA ALA A 909 10.33 3.01 20.45
C ALA A 909 11.83 2.81 20.15
N GLY A 910 12.51 1.99 20.95
CA GLY A 910 13.92 1.67 20.74
C GLY A 910 14.16 1.05 19.37
N GLN A 911 15.31 1.33 18.76
CA GLN A 911 15.70 0.80 17.46
C GLN A 911 16.88 -0.16 17.59
N ILE A 912 16.82 -1.30 16.90
CA ILE A 912 17.98 -2.19 16.77
C ILE A 912 18.93 -1.63 15.70
N LYS A 913 20.20 -1.45 16.05
CA LYS A 913 21.27 -1.09 15.13
C LYS A 913 22.34 -2.17 15.13
N THR A 914 23.10 -2.22 14.03
CA THR A 914 24.23 -3.14 13.89
C THR A 914 25.48 -2.33 13.60
N ASN A 915 26.47 -2.44 14.47
CA ASN A 915 27.85 -2.08 14.14
C ASN A 915 28.41 -3.14 13.20
N THR A 916 29.03 -2.70 12.12
CA THR A 916 29.87 -3.55 11.28
C THR A 916 31.33 -3.42 11.71
N TYR A 917 32.08 -4.49 11.51
CA TYR A 917 33.50 -4.54 11.83
C TYR A 917 34.23 -3.42 11.08
N LYS A 918 34.87 -2.54 11.86
CA LYS A 918 35.57 -1.37 11.32
C LYS A 918 36.89 -1.18 12.04
N ARG A 919 37.95 -0.90 11.27
CA ARG A 919 39.28 -0.56 11.79
C ARG A 919 39.68 0.82 11.29
N THR A 920 39.94 1.75 12.21
CA THR A 920 40.53 3.05 11.92
C THR A 920 41.98 3.08 12.37
N SER A 921 42.79 3.93 11.72
CA SER A 921 44.20 4.13 12.06
C SER A 921 44.54 5.60 11.88
N ASP A 922 44.57 6.34 12.98
CA ASP A 922 44.74 7.79 13.01
C ASP A 922 46.13 8.15 13.54
N THR A 923 46.71 9.25 13.07
CA THR A 923 48.00 9.76 13.56
C THR A 923 47.87 11.21 13.99
N TYR A 924 48.23 11.50 15.23
CA TYR A 924 48.19 12.84 15.82
C TYR A 924 49.57 13.30 16.27
N ARG A 925 49.75 14.62 16.37
CA ARG A 925 50.99 15.23 16.86
C ARG A 925 50.63 16.23 17.96
N PHE A 926 51.07 15.97 19.18
CA PHE A 926 50.81 16.83 20.33
C PHE A 926 52.11 17.25 21.00
N GLY A 927 52.15 18.48 21.52
CA GLY A 927 53.26 18.99 22.31
C GLY A 927 53.05 18.70 23.79
N TYR A 928 54.14 18.42 24.51
CA TYR A 928 54.17 18.37 25.97
C TYR A 928 55.24 19.32 26.49
N ARG A 929 54.88 20.23 27.41
CA ARG A 929 55.84 21.08 28.12
C ARG A 929 55.65 20.97 29.62
N ARG A 930 56.73 20.59 30.30
CA ARG A 930 56.77 20.54 31.77
C ARG A 930 56.71 21.95 32.34
N HIS A 931 55.68 22.24 33.13
CA HIS A 931 55.63 23.44 33.94
C HIS A 931 56.52 23.25 35.18
N LYS A 932 57.61 24.00 35.31
CA LYS A 932 58.31 24.11 36.61
C LYS A 932 57.57 25.18 37.39
N ASN A 933 56.86 24.81 38.45
CA ASN A 933 56.52 25.79 39.47
C ASN A 933 57.84 26.39 39.99
N LYS A 934 57.96 27.72 39.93
CA LYS A 934 59.00 28.45 40.62
C LYS A 934 58.68 28.55 42.10
#